data_AF-E8MDS4-F1
#
_entry.id   AF-E8MDS4-F1
#
_cell.length_a   1.000
_cell.length_b   1.000
_cell.length_c   1.000
_cell.angle_alpha   90.00
_cell.angle_beta   90.00
_cell.angle_gamma   90.00
#
_symmetry.space_group_name_H-M   'P 1'
#
loop_
_entity.id
_entity.type
_entity.pdbx_description
1 polymer ?
#
loop_
_entity_poly.entity_id
_entity_poly.type
_entity_poly.pdbx_seq_one_letter_code
_entity_poly.pdbx_strand_id
1 'polypeptide(L)'
;MKKITSKYGAALVAASLLISGCNGSGSSSQADEPTKPVTLNTQPRAEVHLSESFEHRYSLAEQQTIRIVEPPKYGRLYIHDSTIQYVASDSVIGTDQFRIEINGTNDQTIIHWMLRVDDTPPRFTQQSLQDAKQQSAWYCIDDATTHQGVRWVAPIQPQQQTFGWQDWDANLPAFEARCFLGQGNCNTEHLIDYANSQQWCGRSDWRLPFDYELKNLTSSQDFALDRSQAAIDPYFFPYTGFEYYWLASDASDVQQDNLGHRYSFGAQHLQVSSQNKRKPASAMLVSGAYRDPSLPSEQLSPQSEQTSFIRLDVNGQPLPKDKQADHYLASPWRCLDDMRGLVRDNLFLRDGRFSYVYWLTPNSNDVSATSNTFSLQNNGMPCTQDQCQLQAMLNQINTSAQCGRSDWRIPTIEELSTLLHQQVDGGDYQLLYQDSLNKPQAGHYWVATDNGYGLIELPNTSSLTAKTAIEGQQARALLVATEFENRASEDPRSIGNHSRPNMRLLRQAYASTPDSWPAPFVDDTANYQELGLMPSPEFPAHNPYQEDKVALGRDLFFDPFLSRAQDVSCASCHDPRKGWTDNSEVSIGHDRQRGKRNAPTIVNSAFLPQLFWDGRATDLEQQALMPIQDPLEMAETLPNLMARLNTHPSYPQRFKAVFHQETITQEQLSMALATFQRTIVSNKSRLDTFIEQAATGNTESLTDQELWGLDIYRRNGRCVNCHMGPELTNHGFENVGLTYYKAFYEDLGQYNVDGQSESVGKFKTPSLRDVMNTGPWFHNGLVHTMDGVVSMYSEGMASNAPFGWDKYDPNYPKLSDKIRPLNLTFEEAEALKSFMQVITASSPQQSATQSQLGQ
;
A
#
# COMPACT_ATOMS: atom_id res chain seq x y z
N MET A 1 28.99 -25.13 76.34
CA MET A 1 29.95 -24.48 77.26
C MET A 1 29.72 -22.98 77.23
N LYS A 2 29.34 -22.39 78.39
CA LYS A 2 29.40 -20.99 78.88
C LYS A 2 29.03 -19.83 77.92
N LYS A 3 28.12 -18.88 78.24
CA LYS A 3 27.23 -18.58 79.40
C LYS A 3 26.04 -17.72 78.87
N ILE A 4 24.77 -18.06 79.15
CA ILE A 4 23.80 -17.49 80.13
C ILE A 4 23.36 -16.03 79.80
N THR A 5 22.10 -15.67 79.53
CA THR A 5 20.87 -15.61 80.38
C THR A 5 19.61 -15.60 79.47
N SER A 6 18.63 -16.52 79.55
CA SER A 6 17.46 -16.60 80.47
C SER A 6 16.44 -15.43 80.28
N LYS A 7 15.13 -15.61 80.08
CA LYS A 7 14.17 -16.26 81.00
C LYS A 7 12.72 -16.28 80.44
N TYR A 8 12.06 -17.44 80.58
CA TYR A 8 10.65 -17.76 80.94
C TYR A 8 9.48 -17.03 80.23
N GLY A 9 8.33 -17.65 79.90
CA GLY A 9 7.80 -18.97 80.24
C GLY A 9 6.38 -18.87 80.83
N ALA A 10 5.46 -19.66 80.26
CA ALA A 10 4.36 -20.39 80.90
C ALA A 10 3.15 -19.61 81.51
N ALA A 11 1.91 -20.12 81.57
CA ALA A 11 1.20 -21.27 80.98
C ALA A 11 -0.23 -21.35 81.61
N LEU A 12 -1.00 -22.37 81.21
CA LEU A 12 -2.06 -23.08 81.97
C LEU A 12 -3.44 -22.34 82.10
N VAL A 13 -4.63 -22.97 82.13
CA VAL A 13 -5.09 -24.39 81.98
C VAL A 13 -6.63 -24.46 81.90
N ALA A 14 -7.11 -25.49 81.20
CA ALA A 14 -8.31 -26.35 81.32
C ALA A 14 -9.72 -25.89 81.81
N ALA A 15 -10.69 -26.38 81.04
CA ALA A 15 -11.89 -27.17 81.42
C ALA A 15 -13.05 -26.54 82.23
N SER A 16 -14.27 -26.64 81.69
CA SER A 16 -15.41 -27.44 82.23
C SER A 16 -16.74 -27.24 81.46
N LEU A 17 -17.23 -28.32 80.84
CA LEU A 17 -18.57 -28.94 80.95
C LEU A 17 -19.80 -28.14 81.49
N LEU A 18 -20.91 -28.07 80.70
CA LEU A 18 -22.30 -28.54 81.01
C LEU A 18 -23.46 -27.74 80.33
N ILE A 19 -24.24 -28.47 79.51
CA ILE A 19 -25.72 -28.60 79.43
C ILE A 19 -26.68 -27.36 79.41
N SER A 20 -27.45 -27.31 78.31
CA SER A 20 -28.85 -26.86 78.09
C SER A 20 -29.27 -25.38 78.24
N GLY A 21 -30.11 -24.93 77.29
CA GLY A 21 -31.12 -23.89 77.53
C GLY A 21 -31.37 -22.95 76.34
N CYS A 22 -32.62 -22.93 75.86
CA CYS A 22 -33.17 -22.23 74.69
C CYS A 22 -32.94 -20.70 74.55
N ASN A 23 -33.16 -20.29 73.29
CA ASN A 23 -33.65 -18.98 72.77
C ASN A 23 -32.63 -17.93 72.31
N GLY A 24 -32.74 -17.58 71.01
CA GLY A 24 -32.24 -16.31 70.48
C GLY A 24 -31.89 -16.33 68.99
N SER A 25 -32.89 -16.06 68.15
CA SER A 25 -32.83 -15.34 66.86
C SER A 25 -31.48 -15.18 66.12
N GLY A 26 -31.44 -15.59 64.86
CA GLY A 26 -30.44 -15.06 63.91
C GLY A 26 -30.22 -15.91 62.66
N SER A 27 -30.95 -15.57 61.60
CA SER A 27 -30.84 -15.92 60.17
C SER A 27 -29.69 -16.82 59.67
N SER A 28 -30.13 -17.81 58.90
CA SER A 28 -29.51 -18.60 57.82
C SER A 28 -28.27 -18.03 57.10
N SER A 29 -27.31 -18.92 56.84
CA SER A 29 -26.68 -19.04 55.52
C SER A 29 -26.61 -20.51 55.12
N GLN A 30 -27.15 -20.81 53.93
CA GLN A 30 -27.09 -22.12 53.28
C GLN A 30 -25.65 -22.43 52.85
N ALA A 31 -25.31 -23.72 52.90
CA ALA A 31 -24.06 -24.28 52.44
C ALA A 31 -23.95 -24.24 50.91
N ASP A 32 -22.80 -23.79 50.41
CA ASP A 32 -22.41 -23.88 48.99
C ASP A 32 -21.91 -25.29 48.65
N GLU A 33 -22.31 -25.76 47.47
CA GLU A 33 -21.85 -26.97 46.80
C GLU A 33 -20.33 -26.96 46.52
N PRO A 34 -19.68 -28.14 46.35
CA PRO A 34 -18.27 -28.20 45.98
C PRO A 34 -18.03 -27.53 44.62
N THR A 35 -17.20 -26.49 44.63
CA THR A 35 -16.79 -25.72 43.46
C THR A 35 -16.20 -26.63 42.39
N LYS A 36 -16.72 -26.53 41.16
CA LYS A 36 -16.11 -27.16 39.97
C LYS A 36 -14.64 -26.74 39.86
N PRO A 37 -13.72 -27.62 39.43
CA PRO A 37 -12.34 -27.23 39.19
C PRO A 37 -12.29 -26.08 38.18
N VAL A 38 -11.63 -24.98 38.55
CA VAL A 38 -11.42 -23.84 37.67
C VAL A 38 -10.45 -24.27 36.57
N THR A 39 -10.94 -24.45 35.35
CA THR A 39 -10.08 -24.70 34.19
C THR A 39 -9.32 -23.41 33.86
N LEU A 40 -8.01 -23.40 34.10
CA LEU A 40 -7.15 -22.29 33.69
C LEU A 40 -7.02 -22.27 32.16
N ASN A 41 -7.27 -21.12 31.54
CA ASN A 41 -6.90 -20.92 30.15
C ASN A 41 -5.38 -20.82 30.05
N THR A 42 -4.74 -21.80 29.40
CA THR A 42 -3.28 -21.85 29.23
C THR A 42 -2.78 -20.97 28.09
N GLN A 43 -3.68 -20.43 27.26
CA GLN A 43 -3.38 -19.47 26.19
C GLN A 43 -4.36 -18.27 26.18
N PRO A 44 -4.34 -17.43 27.23
CA PRO A 44 -5.19 -16.25 27.31
C PRO A 44 -4.83 -15.18 26.29
N ARG A 45 -5.84 -14.40 25.92
CA ARG A 45 -5.75 -13.29 24.96
C ARG A 45 -6.43 -12.05 25.50
N ALA A 46 -5.88 -10.89 25.15
CA ALA A 46 -6.49 -9.60 25.44
C ALA A 46 -6.20 -8.57 24.34
N GLU A 47 -7.11 -7.65 24.15
CA GLU A 47 -6.92 -6.42 23.37
C GLU A 47 -6.68 -5.27 24.33
N VAL A 48 -5.71 -4.41 23.98
CA VAL A 48 -5.29 -3.25 24.79
C VAL A 48 -5.01 -2.10 23.84
N HIS A 49 -5.43 -0.88 24.15
CA HIS A 49 -5.05 0.26 23.32
C HIS A 49 -3.66 0.81 23.69
N LEU A 50 -3.05 1.59 22.79
CA LEU A 50 -1.79 2.27 23.08
C LEU A 50 -1.91 3.11 24.35
N SER A 51 -0.89 3.09 25.19
CA SER A 51 -0.85 3.77 26.50
C SER A 51 -1.89 3.27 27.54
N GLU A 52 -2.63 2.19 27.26
CA GLU A 52 -3.53 1.56 28.24
C GLU A 52 -2.86 0.41 29.01
N SER A 53 -3.49 0.03 30.13
CA SER A 53 -3.11 -1.13 30.93
C SER A 53 -4.22 -2.18 30.96
N PHE A 54 -3.83 -3.44 30.87
CA PHE A 54 -4.69 -4.60 30.99
C PHE A 54 -4.40 -5.38 32.27
N GLU A 55 -5.43 -5.78 33.00
CA GLU A 55 -5.30 -6.59 34.22
C GLU A 55 -6.07 -7.90 34.12
N HIS A 56 -5.45 -8.99 34.60
CA HIS A 56 -6.11 -10.29 34.72
C HIS A 56 -5.83 -10.94 36.08
N ARG A 57 -6.89 -11.37 36.76
CA ARG A 57 -6.80 -12.03 38.07
C ARG A 57 -7.04 -13.52 37.95
N TYR A 58 -6.10 -14.31 38.44
CA TYR A 58 -6.19 -15.75 38.56
C TYR A 58 -6.83 -16.17 39.88
N SER A 59 -7.63 -17.24 39.86
CA SER A 59 -8.10 -17.92 41.07
C SER A 59 -7.07 -18.96 41.47
N LEU A 60 -6.20 -18.62 42.42
CA LEU A 60 -5.11 -19.47 42.89
C LEU A 60 -5.50 -20.23 44.16
N ALA A 61 -5.05 -21.49 44.30
CA ALA A 61 -5.10 -22.21 45.57
C ALA A 61 -4.10 -21.61 46.59
N GLU A 62 -4.27 -21.87 47.90
CA GLU A 62 -3.49 -21.26 49.01
C GLU A 62 -1.96 -21.38 48.89
N GLN A 63 -1.44 -22.27 48.04
CA GLN A 63 0.01 -22.47 47.86
C GLN A 63 0.51 -22.12 46.45
N GLN A 64 -0.36 -21.61 45.56
CA GLN A 64 0.03 -21.27 44.19
C GLN A 64 0.56 -19.85 44.08
N THR A 65 1.62 -19.67 43.28
CA THR A 65 2.21 -18.36 42.98
C THR A 65 2.43 -18.17 41.48
N ILE A 66 2.39 -16.92 41.01
CA ILE A 66 2.64 -16.56 39.60
C ILE A 66 4.04 -15.97 39.48
N ARG A 67 4.81 -16.41 38.49
CA ARG A 67 6.05 -15.75 38.09
C ARG A 67 6.12 -15.54 36.58
N ILE A 68 6.85 -14.50 36.16
CA ILE A 68 7.15 -14.27 34.74
C ILE A 68 8.25 -15.24 34.32
N VAL A 69 7.99 -16.04 33.29
CA VAL A 69 8.97 -16.91 32.65
C VAL A 69 9.64 -16.20 31.48
N GLU A 70 8.83 -15.51 30.69
CA GLU A 70 9.27 -14.74 29.52
C GLU A 70 8.53 -13.40 29.54
N PRO A 71 9.21 -12.26 29.67
CA PRO A 71 8.55 -10.96 29.69
C PRO A 71 8.05 -10.55 28.30
N PRO A 72 7.09 -9.61 28.22
CA PRO A 72 6.68 -9.01 26.95
C PRO A 72 7.85 -8.29 26.27
N LYS A 73 7.79 -8.21 24.93
CA LYS A 73 8.83 -7.59 24.11
C LYS A 73 8.64 -6.07 24.02
N TYR A 74 7.40 -5.58 24.05
CA TYR A 74 7.08 -4.18 23.78
C TYR A 74 6.47 -3.48 25.00
N GLY A 75 5.54 -4.13 25.68
CA GLY A 75 4.94 -3.64 26.92
C GLY A 75 5.75 -3.99 28.15
N ARG A 76 5.17 -3.70 29.32
CA ARG A 76 5.73 -4.05 30.64
C ARG A 76 4.71 -4.87 31.41
N LEU A 77 5.16 -5.97 32.02
CA LEU A 77 4.32 -6.85 32.82
C LEU A 77 4.69 -6.78 34.30
N TYR A 78 3.69 -6.57 35.14
CA TYR A 78 3.78 -6.57 36.60
C TYR A 78 2.91 -7.69 37.18
N ILE A 79 3.32 -8.26 38.31
CA ILE A 79 2.56 -9.28 39.05
C ILE A 79 2.32 -8.75 40.47
N HIS A 80 1.05 -8.76 40.87
CA HIS A 80 0.59 -8.39 42.20
C HIS A 80 -0.30 -9.52 42.76
N ASP A 81 0.27 -10.34 43.64
CA ASP A 81 -0.36 -11.54 44.21
C ASP A 81 -0.92 -12.49 43.15
N SER A 82 -2.24 -12.48 42.98
CA SER A 82 -2.98 -13.29 42.00
C SER A 82 -3.30 -12.55 40.70
N THR A 83 -2.85 -11.31 40.55
CA THR A 83 -3.18 -10.43 39.41
C THR A 83 -1.93 -10.15 38.59
N ILE A 84 -2.06 -10.23 37.26
CA ILE A 84 -1.07 -9.70 36.33
C ILE A 84 -1.58 -8.37 35.78
N GLN A 85 -0.67 -7.42 35.56
CA GLN A 85 -0.94 -6.14 34.93
C GLN A 85 0.05 -5.92 33.79
N TYR A 86 -0.45 -5.84 32.57
CA TYR A 86 0.32 -5.48 31.39
C TYR A 86 0.08 -4.00 31.05
N VAL A 87 1.14 -3.28 30.70
CA VAL A 87 1.09 -1.89 30.22
C VAL A 87 1.67 -1.85 28.81
N ALA A 88 0.89 -1.39 27.84
CA ALA A 88 1.32 -1.33 26.45
C ALA A 88 2.44 -0.29 26.22
N SER A 89 3.21 -0.46 25.15
CA SER A 89 4.14 0.57 24.67
C SER A 89 3.37 1.75 24.08
N ASP A 90 3.94 2.95 24.13
CA ASP A 90 3.33 4.16 23.57
C ASP A 90 3.48 4.25 22.03
N SER A 91 4.30 3.38 21.42
CA SER A 91 4.69 3.52 20.00
C SER A 91 4.71 2.22 19.18
N VAL A 92 4.41 1.07 19.78
CA VAL A 92 4.47 -0.22 19.09
C VAL A 92 3.08 -0.83 18.99
N ILE A 93 2.62 -1.02 17.75
CA ILE A 93 1.37 -1.68 17.37
C ILE A 93 1.71 -3.11 16.95
N GLY A 94 0.87 -4.07 17.29
CA GLY A 94 1.06 -5.49 16.94
C GLY A 94 0.72 -6.44 18.08
N THR A 95 1.08 -7.72 17.90
CA THR A 95 0.90 -8.73 18.94
C THR A 95 2.14 -8.80 19.83
N ASP A 96 1.98 -8.45 21.10
CA ASP A 96 2.98 -8.72 22.14
C ASP A 96 2.68 -10.05 22.84
N GLN A 97 3.71 -10.74 23.30
CA GLN A 97 3.61 -12.07 23.88
C GLN A 97 4.45 -12.18 25.14
N PHE A 98 3.93 -12.86 26.14
CA PHE A 98 4.70 -13.17 27.35
C PHE A 98 4.26 -14.51 27.93
N ARG A 99 5.12 -15.12 28.74
CA ARG A 99 4.80 -16.37 29.44
C ARG A 99 4.90 -16.17 30.94
N ILE A 100 3.87 -16.62 31.63
CA ILE A 100 3.86 -16.71 33.09
C ILE A 100 3.73 -18.18 33.49
N GLU A 101 4.21 -18.51 34.67
CA GLU A 101 4.07 -19.83 35.25
C GLU A 101 3.34 -19.72 36.57
N ILE A 102 2.31 -20.55 36.74
CA ILE A 102 1.65 -20.80 38.01
C ILE A 102 2.33 -22.02 38.63
N ASN A 103 3.04 -21.80 39.74
CA ASN A 103 3.75 -22.83 40.49
C ASN A 103 2.89 -23.30 41.65
N GLY A 104 2.52 -24.59 41.65
CA GLY A 104 1.94 -25.32 42.78
C GLY A 104 2.94 -26.28 43.42
N THR A 105 2.52 -26.97 44.49
CA THR A 105 3.39 -27.86 45.28
C THR A 105 3.81 -29.13 44.52
N ASN A 106 3.02 -29.57 43.53
CA ASN A 106 3.26 -30.80 42.75
C ASN A 106 3.04 -30.63 41.24
N ASP A 107 2.67 -29.44 40.77
CA ASP A 107 2.34 -29.14 39.39
C ASP A 107 2.84 -27.75 38.98
N GLN A 108 3.27 -27.63 37.73
CA GLN A 108 3.65 -26.36 37.12
C GLN A 108 2.83 -26.18 35.86
N THR A 109 2.18 -25.02 35.74
CA THR A 109 1.40 -24.67 34.56
C THR A 109 1.98 -23.42 33.93
N ILE A 110 2.52 -23.54 32.72
CA ILE A 110 2.94 -22.39 31.92
C ILE A 110 1.73 -21.88 31.15
N ILE A 111 1.51 -20.57 31.22
CA ILE A 111 0.45 -19.85 30.55
C ILE A 111 1.08 -18.89 29.54
N HIS A 112 0.70 -19.01 28.28
CA HIS A 112 1.19 -18.19 27.18
C HIS A 112 0.18 -17.07 26.90
N TRP A 113 0.55 -15.83 27.22
CA TRP A 113 -0.27 -14.66 26.92
C TRP A 113 0.04 -14.11 25.54
N MET A 114 -1.00 -13.71 24.84
CA MET A 114 -0.90 -12.89 23.63
C MET A 114 -1.78 -11.65 23.81
N LEU A 115 -1.21 -10.47 23.60
CA LEU A 115 -1.94 -9.22 23.68
C LEU A 115 -1.82 -8.47 22.37
N ARG A 116 -2.95 -8.07 21.82
CA ARG A 116 -3.02 -7.23 20.63
C ARG A 116 -3.10 -5.77 21.05
N VAL A 117 -2.13 -4.97 20.61
CA VAL A 117 -2.07 -3.53 20.91
C VAL A 117 -2.55 -2.73 19.70
N ASP A 118 -3.71 -2.06 19.78
CA ASP A 118 -4.43 -1.47 18.62
C ASP A 118 -4.96 -0.03 18.82
N ASP A 119 -5.09 0.73 17.71
CA ASP A 119 -5.86 1.99 17.58
C ASP A 119 -6.67 2.07 16.25
N THR A 120 -6.76 0.97 15.48
CA THR A 120 -7.63 0.81 14.30
C THR A 120 -8.56 -0.39 14.46
N PRO A 121 -9.75 -0.41 13.81
CA PRO A 121 -10.64 -1.57 13.88
C PRO A 121 -9.91 -2.85 13.47
N PRO A 122 -10.03 -3.95 14.25
CA PRO A 122 -9.25 -5.14 14.00
C PRO A 122 -9.66 -5.74 12.65
N ARG A 123 -8.67 -5.95 11.78
CA ARG A 123 -8.83 -6.56 10.46
C ARG A 123 -9.63 -7.86 10.50
N PHE A 124 -9.36 -8.65 11.53
CA PHE A 124 -10.07 -9.88 11.83
C PHE A 124 -10.98 -9.65 13.02
N THR A 125 -12.22 -10.11 12.94
CA THR A 125 -13.14 -10.11 14.09
C THR A 125 -13.59 -11.54 14.37
N GLN A 126 -13.43 -12.00 15.61
CA GLN A 126 -13.99 -13.29 16.01
C GLN A 126 -15.52 -13.17 16.11
N GLN A 127 -16.24 -14.04 15.42
CA GLN A 127 -17.69 -14.11 15.60
C GLN A 127 -18.04 -14.84 16.89
N SER A 128 -18.92 -14.23 17.68
CA SER A 128 -19.60 -14.91 18.77
C SER A 128 -20.51 -16.01 18.20
N LEU A 129 -20.21 -17.26 18.51
CA LEU A 129 -21.04 -18.41 18.15
C LEU A 129 -22.34 -18.37 18.97
N GLN A 130 -23.32 -17.60 18.53
CA GLN A 130 -24.66 -17.61 19.12
C GLN A 130 -25.44 -18.85 18.64
N ASP A 131 -25.03 -20.05 19.05
CA ASP A 131 -25.95 -21.19 19.08
C ASP A 131 -25.47 -22.31 20.01
N ALA A 132 -26.19 -22.45 21.13
CA ALA A 132 -25.87 -23.32 22.26
C ALA A 132 -26.15 -24.82 22.03
N LYS A 133 -25.97 -25.35 20.81
CA LYS A 133 -26.17 -26.78 20.50
C LYS A 133 -25.11 -27.44 19.62
N GLN A 134 -23.98 -26.79 19.38
CA GLN A 134 -22.79 -27.53 18.98
C GLN A 134 -21.74 -27.39 20.08
N GLN A 135 -21.37 -28.51 20.68
CA GLN A 135 -20.07 -28.67 21.36
C GLN A 135 -18.96 -28.66 20.29
N SER A 136 -18.95 -27.68 19.39
CA SER A 136 -18.14 -27.72 18.17
C SER A 136 -16.73 -27.27 18.46
N ALA A 137 -15.76 -28.10 18.07
CA ALA A 137 -14.34 -27.89 18.21
C ALA A 137 -13.76 -26.73 17.35
N TRP A 138 -14.58 -25.79 16.87
CA TRP A 138 -14.24 -24.79 15.85
C TRP A 138 -14.87 -23.42 16.12
N TYR A 139 -14.18 -22.34 15.75
CA TYR A 139 -14.64 -20.95 15.78
C TYR A 139 -14.40 -20.27 14.44
N CYS A 140 -15.06 -19.12 14.21
CA CYS A 140 -14.93 -18.38 12.95
C CYS A 140 -14.45 -16.96 13.13
N ILE A 141 -13.77 -16.52 12.07
CA ILE A 141 -13.04 -15.26 12.02
C ILE A 141 -13.46 -14.58 10.72
N ASP A 142 -14.08 -13.41 10.85
CA ASP A 142 -14.43 -12.56 9.71
C ASP A 142 -13.24 -11.69 9.32
N ASP A 143 -12.87 -11.70 8.03
CA ASP A 143 -11.91 -10.77 7.44
C ASP A 143 -12.66 -9.62 6.77
N ALA A 144 -12.62 -8.44 7.40
CA ALA A 144 -13.31 -7.24 6.94
C ALA A 144 -12.57 -6.50 5.81
N THR A 145 -11.34 -6.91 5.45
CA THR A 145 -10.46 -6.18 4.52
C THR A 145 -10.49 -6.70 3.09
N THR A 146 -10.97 -7.92 2.88
CA THR A 146 -11.28 -8.38 1.52
C THR A 146 -12.65 -7.81 1.12
N HIS A 147 -12.77 -7.20 -0.06
CA HIS A 147 -14.04 -6.64 -0.59
C HIS A 147 -15.18 -7.66 -0.76
N GLN A 148 -14.95 -8.90 -0.34
CA GLN A 148 -15.83 -10.05 -0.47
C GLN A 148 -16.35 -10.57 0.87
N GLY A 149 -15.89 -10.04 2.02
CA GLY A 149 -16.37 -10.45 3.35
C GLY A 149 -16.09 -11.93 3.62
N VAL A 150 -14.84 -12.33 3.46
CA VAL A 150 -14.38 -13.72 3.59
C VAL A 150 -14.37 -14.16 5.05
N ARG A 151 -14.86 -15.38 5.33
CA ARG A 151 -14.94 -15.99 6.66
C ARG A 151 -14.07 -17.24 6.76
N TRP A 152 -13.19 -17.26 7.76
CA TRP A 152 -12.29 -18.37 8.05
C TRP A 152 -12.84 -19.25 9.18
N VAL A 153 -12.55 -20.55 9.13
CA VAL A 153 -12.81 -21.48 10.25
C VAL A 153 -11.49 -21.94 10.87
N ALA A 154 -11.43 -21.93 12.20
CA ALA A 154 -10.26 -22.31 12.98
C ALA A 154 -10.65 -23.22 14.17
N PRO A 155 -9.83 -24.21 14.56
CA PRO A 155 -10.16 -25.13 15.65
C PRO A 155 -9.89 -24.50 17.02
N ILE A 156 -10.74 -24.77 18.03
CA ILE A 156 -10.63 -24.25 19.40
C ILE A 156 -9.47 -24.89 20.19
N GLN A 157 -9.17 -26.17 19.91
CA GLN A 157 -8.00 -26.87 20.46
C GLN A 157 -7.34 -27.69 19.35
N PRO A 158 -6.03 -27.55 19.12
CA PRO A 158 -5.31 -28.41 18.20
C PRO A 158 -4.94 -29.70 18.93
N GLN A 159 -5.91 -30.57 19.16
CA GLN A 159 -5.56 -31.96 19.42
C GLN A 159 -5.25 -32.64 18.08
N GLN A 160 -4.10 -32.34 17.49
CA GLN A 160 -3.55 -33.05 16.31
C GLN A 160 -4.51 -33.18 15.11
N GLN A 161 -5.07 -32.09 14.60
CA GLN A 161 -6.01 -32.15 13.45
C GLN A 161 -5.52 -31.33 12.26
N THR A 162 -4.62 -31.94 11.52
CA THR A 162 -4.37 -31.62 10.11
C THR A 162 -4.69 -32.86 9.32
N PHE A 163 -5.74 -32.81 8.50
CA PHE A 163 -6.28 -33.97 7.79
C PHE A 163 -5.23 -34.56 6.83
N GLY A 164 -4.92 -35.86 6.95
CA GLY A 164 -3.92 -36.55 6.12
C GLY A 164 -4.54 -37.68 5.28
N TRP A 165 -4.07 -37.84 4.03
CA TRP A 165 -4.53 -38.83 3.04
C TRP A 165 -4.12 -40.29 3.38
N GLN A 166 -4.95 -41.28 3.00
CA GLN A 166 -4.51 -42.65 2.64
C GLN A 166 -5.28 -43.12 1.39
N ASP A 167 -4.77 -43.96 0.48
CA ASP A 167 -4.05 -45.23 0.71
C ASP A 167 -2.57 -45.28 0.29
N TRP A 168 -1.70 -45.83 1.16
CA TRP A 168 -0.97 -47.10 0.94
C TRP A 168 -0.18 -47.49 2.22
N ASP A 169 -0.16 -48.80 2.56
CA ASP A 169 0.66 -49.46 3.60
C ASP A 169 1.29 -50.74 3.00
N ALA A 170 2.43 -51.24 3.49
CA ALA A 170 2.37 -52.39 4.40
C ALA A 170 3.55 -52.54 5.40
N ASN A 171 4.41 -51.54 5.62
CA ASN A 171 5.62 -51.75 6.45
C ASN A 171 6.13 -50.54 7.27
N LEU A 172 5.35 -49.49 7.55
CA LEU A 172 5.85 -48.29 8.26
C LEU A 172 5.56 -48.28 9.78
N PRO A 173 6.61 -48.13 10.61
CA PRO A 173 6.65 -47.16 11.72
C PRO A 173 7.90 -46.24 11.57
N ALA A 174 7.97 -44.95 11.94
CA ALA A 174 7.12 -43.94 12.60
C ALA A 174 7.35 -42.62 11.82
N PHE A 175 6.37 -41.85 11.36
CA PHE A 175 5.24 -41.28 12.07
C PHE A 175 3.93 -41.41 11.27
N GLU A 176 2.89 -41.78 12.01
CA GLU A 176 1.61 -42.32 11.57
C GLU A 176 0.60 -41.24 11.12
N ALA A 177 -0.23 -41.60 10.13
CA ALA A 177 -1.36 -40.84 9.58
C ALA A 177 -2.65 -41.02 10.40
N ARG A 178 -3.50 -39.98 10.57
CA ARG A 178 -4.87 -40.13 11.14
C ARG A 178 -5.90 -39.10 10.58
N CYS A 179 -7.06 -39.60 10.14
CA CYS A 179 -8.31 -38.86 9.81
C CYS A 179 -9.24 -38.83 11.07
N PHE A 180 -10.38 -38.13 11.19
CA PHE A 180 -11.74 -38.65 10.87
C PHE A 180 -12.88 -37.69 11.30
N LEU A 181 -13.95 -37.59 10.51
CA LEU A 181 -15.33 -37.47 11.02
C LEU A 181 -16.17 -38.61 10.42
N GLY A 182 -16.43 -39.64 11.24
CA GLY A 182 -17.28 -40.80 10.91
C GLY A 182 -16.68 -41.91 10.01
N GLN A 183 -15.45 -41.72 9.52
CA GLN A 183 -14.56 -42.71 8.85
C GLN A 183 -14.95 -43.25 7.47
N GLY A 184 -15.41 -42.38 6.56
CA GLY A 184 -15.41 -42.64 5.10
C GLY A 184 -14.08 -42.25 4.38
N ASN A 185 -14.09 -42.17 3.04
CA ASN A 185 -12.93 -41.82 2.21
C ASN A 185 -12.28 -40.49 2.68
N CYS A 186 -10.99 -40.55 3.05
CA CYS A 186 -10.27 -39.43 3.65
C CYS A 186 -9.68 -38.51 2.56
N ASN A 187 -10.48 -37.57 2.07
CA ASN A 187 -10.03 -36.54 1.14
C ASN A 187 -10.61 -35.16 1.49
N THR A 188 -10.03 -34.11 0.91
CA THR A 188 -10.44 -32.73 1.16
C THR A 188 -11.88 -32.43 0.73
N GLU A 189 -12.39 -33.12 -0.28
CA GLU A 189 -13.77 -32.98 -0.75
C GLU A 189 -14.76 -33.43 0.34
N HIS A 190 -14.53 -34.58 0.97
CA HIS A 190 -15.38 -35.06 2.06
C HIS A 190 -15.32 -34.17 3.31
N LEU A 191 -14.17 -33.55 3.58
CA LEU A 191 -14.05 -32.56 4.66
C LEU A 191 -14.90 -31.32 4.37
N ILE A 192 -14.83 -30.80 3.14
CA ILE A 192 -15.64 -29.67 2.69
C ILE A 192 -17.14 -30.03 2.76
N ASP A 193 -17.53 -31.20 2.24
CA ASP A 193 -18.91 -31.69 2.29
C ASP A 193 -19.40 -31.82 3.73
N TYR A 194 -18.56 -32.34 4.62
CA TYR A 194 -18.87 -32.43 6.03
C TYR A 194 -19.09 -31.04 6.64
N ALA A 195 -18.15 -30.11 6.46
CA ALA A 195 -18.26 -28.74 6.97
C ALA A 195 -19.54 -28.05 6.48
N ASN A 196 -19.87 -28.25 5.20
CA ASN A 196 -21.10 -27.75 4.58
C ASN A 196 -22.37 -28.38 5.15
N SER A 197 -22.36 -29.70 5.42
CA SER A 197 -23.49 -30.40 6.03
C SER A 197 -23.76 -29.97 7.48
N GLN A 198 -22.70 -29.63 8.23
CA GLN A 198 -22.79 -29.18 9.62
C GLN A 198 -23.07 -27.69 9.75
N GLN A 199 -23.09 -26.97 8.62
CA GLN A 199 -23.29 -25.53 8.53
C GLN A 199 -22.40 -24.75 9.51
N TRP A 200 -21.09 -25.05 9.55
CA TRP A 200 -20.18 -24.39 10.47
C TRP A 200 -20.32 -22.87 10.35
N CYS A 201 -20.43 -22.18 11.48
CA CYS A 201 -20.61 -20.73 11.56
C CYS A 201 -21.78 -20.18 10.73
N GLY A 202 -22.83 -20.99 10.55
CA GLY A 202 -24.03 -20.65 9.78
C GLY A 202 -23.84 -20.67 8.27
N ARG A 203 -22.75 -21.27 7.77
CA ARG A 203 -22.36 -21.26 6.36
C ARG A 203 -22.34 -22.67 5.78
N SER A 204 -22.79 -22.81 4.54
CA SER A 204 -22.84 -24.09 3.81
C SER A 204 -22.04 -24.05 2.49
N ASP A 205 -21.15 -23.08 2.36
CA ASP A 205 -20.35 -22.76 1.17
C ASP A 205 -18.84 -22.77 1.48
N TRP A 206 -18.41 -23.63 2.39
CA TRP A 206 -17.00 -23.88 2.71
C TRP A 206 -16.26 -24.44 1.51
N ARG A 207 -15.02 -23.98 1.33
CA ARG A 207 -14.08 -24.42 0.28
C ARG A 207 -12.64 -24.29 0.77
N LEU A 208 -11.69 -24.85 0.01
CA LEU A 208 -10.28 -24.48 0.16
C LEU A 208 -10.07 -23.00 -0.23
N PRO A 209 -9.13 -22.31 0.42
CA PRO A 209 -8.73 -20.96 0.05
C PRO A 209 -7.85 -20.97 -1.20
N PHE A 210 -7.90 -19.90 -1.97
CA PHE A 210 -6.90 -19.58 -2.99
C PHE A 210 -5.64 -19.03 -2.32
N ASP A 211 -4.52 -19.03 -3.07
CA ASP A 211 -3.24 -18.54 -2.54
C ASP A 211 -3.33 -17.12 -1.96
N TYR A 212 -3.92 -16.17 -2.70
CA TYR A 212 -4.00 -14.77 -2.25
C TYR A 212 -4.77 -14.63 -0.93
N GLU A 213 -5.76 -15.51 -0.69
CA GLU A 213 -6.53 -15.52 0.56
C GLU A 213 -5.64 -15.97 1.72
N LEU A 214 -4.75 -16.96 1.53
CA LEU A 214 -3.77 -17.36 2.54
C LEU A 214 -2.63 -16.35 2.71
N LYS A 215 -2.12 -15.74 1.63
CA LYS A 215 -1.15 -14.62 1.70
C LYS A 215 -1.71 -13.46 2.51
N ASN A 216 -3.01 -13.20 2.38
CA ASN A 216 -3.69 -12.21 3.18
C ASN A 216 -3.68 -12.53 4.67
N LEU A 217 -3.56 -13.79 5.11
CA LEU A 217 -3.44 -14.09 6.54
C LEU A 217 -2.06 -13.71 7.12
N THR A 218 -1.09 -13.38 6.27
CA THR A 218 0.30 -13.18 6.70
C THR A 218 0.53 -11.82 7.37
N SER A 219 1.35 -11.83 8.42
CA SER A 219 1.78 -10.63 9.16
C SER A 219 3.28 -10.47 9.03
N SER A 220 3.72 -9.47 8.27
CA SER A 220 5.14 -9.19 8.03
C SER A 220 5.88 -8.72 9.29
N GLN A 221 5.16 -8.15 10.26
CA GLN A 221 5.69 -7.77 11.57
C GLN A 221 5.96 -9.00 12.44
N ASP A 222 5.08 -10.02 12.39
CA ASP A 222 5.22 -11.24 13.21
C ASP A 222 6.32 -12.18 12.70
N PHE A 223 6.57 -12.18 11.39
CA PHE A 223 7.69 -12.91 10.77
C PHE A 223 9.07 -12.53 11.36
N ALA A 224 9.19 -11.32 11.91
CA ALA A 224 10.41 -10.82 12.55
C ALA A 224 10.51 -11.12 14.06
N LEU A 225 9.46 -11.67 14.68
CA LEU A 225 9.39 -11.86 16.14
C LEU A 225 9.97 -13.20 16.58
N ASP A 226 9.70 -14.27 15.84
CA ASP A 226 10.18 -15.62 16.13
C ASP A 226 10.28 -16.43 14.83
N ARG A 227 11.49 -16.88 14.46
CA ARG A 227 11.72 -17.74 13.27
C ARG A 227 11.07 -19.11 13.40
N SER A 228 10.57 -19.45 14.59
CA SER A 228 9.80 -20.65 14.92
C SER A 228 8.33 -20.34 15.21
N GLN A 229 7.75 -19.28 14.62
CA GLN A 229 6.29 -19.02 14.45
C GLN A 229 5.87 -18.94 12.98
N ALA A 230 4.71 -19.53 12.65
CA ALA A 230 4.15 -19.46 11.30
C ALA A 230 3.90 -17.99 10.94
N ALA A 231 4.10 -17.62 9.68
CA ALA A 231 3.97 -16.23 9.21
C ALA A 231 2.50 -15.76 9.11
N ILE A 232 1.69 -15.95 10.14
CA ILE A 232 0.25 -15.66 10.25
C ILE A 232 -0.03 -14.98 11.60
N ASP A 233 -1.04 -14.11 11.68
CA ASP A 233 -1.41 -13.44 12.94
C ASP A 233 -1.86 -14.48 14.01
N PRO A 234 -1.06 -14.73 15.06
CA PRO A 234 -1.32 -15.79 16.03
C PRO A 234 -2.46 -15.44 17.00
N TYR A 235 -2.88 -14.18 17.08
CA TYR A 235 -4.02 -13.79 17.91
C TYR A 235 -5.33 -14.37 17.36
N PHE A 236 -5.46 -14.42 16.03
CA PHE A 236 -6.64 -14.97 15.34
C PHE A 236 -6.42 -16.44 14.94
N PHE A 237 -5.19 -16.81 14.57
CA PHE A 237 -4.82 -18.15 14.09
C PHE A 237 -3.72 -18.82 14.96
N PRO A 238 -3.97 -18.97 16.27
CA PRO A 238 -3.02 -19.42 17.31
C PRO A 238 -2.43 -20.83 17.11
N TYR A 239 -3.07 -21.63 16.27
CA TYR A 239 -2.82 -23.06 16.15
C TYR A 239 -2.43 -23.47 14.73
N THR A 240 -2.15 -22.50 13.86
CA THR A 240 -1.61 -22.71 12.53
C THR A 240 -0.10 -22.95 12.65
N GLY A 241 0.39 -24.08 12.13
CA GLY A 241 1.79 -24.49 12.18
C GLY A 241 2.60 -24.17 10.91
N PHE A 242 3.88 -24.59 10.89
CA PHE A 242 4.85 -24.38 9.77
C PHE A 242 4.62 -25.26 8.55
N GLU A 243 3.63 -26.13 8.61
CA GLU A 243 3.40 -27.07 7.54
C GLU A 243 2.84 -26.40 6.28
N TYR A 244 2.59 -27.25 5.29
CA TYR A 244 1.90 -26.85 4.09
C TYR A 244 0.39 -26.99 4.23
N TYR A 245 -0.36 -26.04 3.66
CA TYR A 245 -1.82 -26.04 3.62
C TYR A 245 -2.31 -26.16 2.18
N TRP A 246 -3.24 -27.08 1.90
CA TRP A 246 -3.83 -27.27 0.58
C TRP A 246 -4.58 -26.01 0.11
N LEU A 247 -4.45 -25.71 -1.18
CA LEU A 247 -5.09 -24.57 -1.86
C LEU A 247 -6.14 -25.04 -2.86
N ALA A 248 -7.15 -24.20 -3.09
CA ALA A 248 -7.96 -24.24 -4.31
C ALA A 248 -7.10 -23.76 -5.48
N SER A 249 -7.17 -24.45 -6.62
CA SER A 249 -6.47 -24.08 -7.84
C SER A 249 -7.37 -24.26 -9.06
N ASP A 250 -7.29 -23.31 -9.97
CA ASP A 250 -7.94 -23.25 -11.28
C ASP A 250 -7.06 -23.83 -12.41
N ALA A 251 -5.84 -24.26 -12.10
CA ALA A 251 -4.88 -24.77 -13.07
C ALA A 251 -5.27 -26.18 -13.57
N SER A 252 -5.43 -26.31 -14.90
CA SER A 252 -5.99 -27.50 -15.57
C SER A 252 -5.03 -28.70 -15.62
N ASP A 253 -3.73 -28.46 -15.48
CA ASP A 253 -2.64 -29.43 -15.38
C ASP A 253 -2.63 -30.19 -14.04
N VAL A 254 -3.10 -29.55 -12.97
CA VAL A 254 -3.22 -30.14 -11.63
C VAL A 254 -4.39 -31.15 -11.55
N GLN A 255 -5.28 -31.17 -12.54
CA GLN A 255 -6.42 -32.09 -12.59
C GLN A 255 -6.09 -33.47 -13.17
N GLN A 256 -4.95 -33.65 -13.86
CA GLN A 256 -4.67 -34.91 -14.58
C GLN A 256 -3.80 -35.91 -13.81
N ASP A 257 -2.96 -35.51 -12.83
CA ASP A 257 -1.86 -36.36 -12.33
C ASP A 257 -1.68 -36.45 -10.79
N ASN A 258 -2.74 -36.59 -10.00
CA ASN A 258 -2.64 -36.76 -8.53
C ASN A 258 -1.77 -35.69 -7.82
N LEU A 259 -1.57 -34.50 -8.39
CA LEU A 259 -0.81 -33.39 -7.82
C LEU A 259 -1.78 -32.31 -7.33
N GLY A 260 -1.46 -31.59 -6.26
CA GLY A 260 -2.23 -30.46 -5.75
C GLY A 260 -1.30 -29.33 -5.30
N HIS A 261 -1.81 -28.10 -5.18
CA HIS A 261 -1.04 -26.95 -4.69
C HIS A 261 -1.20 -26.76 -3.20
N ARG A 262 -0.10 -26.36 -2.56
CA ARG A 262 -0.07 -26.12 -1.12
C ARG A 262 0.84 -24.94 -0.79
N TYR A 263 0.48 -24.18 0.24
CA TYR A 263 1.17 -22.99 0.70
C TYR A 263 1.91 -23.26 2.02
N SER A 264 3.18 -22.85 2.13
CA SER A 264 3.95 -22.93 3.37
C SER A 264 3.91 -21.61 4.15
N PHE A 265 3.54 -21.67 5.43
CA PHE A 265 3.73 -20.56 6.36
C PHE A 265 5.13 -20.54 7.01
N GLY A 266 6.05 -21.44 6.63
CA GLY A 266 7.35 -21.65 7.29
C GLY A 266 8.61 -21.77 6.41
N ALA A 267 9.74 -21.44 7.08
CA ALA A 267 11.15 -21.79 6.91
C ALA A 267 12.13 -20.97 6.05
N GLN A 268 11.77 -20.25 4.98
CA GLN A 268 12.67 -19.17 4.47
C GLN A 268 12.07 -18.20 3.45
N HIS A 269 10.94 -18.48 2.80
CA HIS A 269 10.03 -17.52 2.17
C HIS A 269 8.63 -18.14 2.02
N LEU A 270 7.58 -17.31 1.99
CA LEU A 270 6.20 -17.69 1.67
C LEU A 270 6.15 -18.30 0.26
N GLN A 271 5.95 -19.61 0.15
CA GLN A 271 6.04 -20.32 -1.14
C GLN A 271 4.85 -21.25 -1.37
N VAL A 272 4.35 -21.21 -2.61
CA VAL A 272 3.50 -22.26 -3.16
C VAL A 272 4.37 -23.36 -3.75
N SER A 273 3.98 -24.60 -3.47
CA SER A 273 4.57 -25.79 -4.08
C SER A 273 3.48 -26.72 -4.56
N SER A 274 3.75 -27.45 -5.65
CA SER A 274 2.93 -28.58 -6.07
C SER A 274 3.42 -29.84 -5.37
N GLN A 275 2.49 -30.69 -4.92
CA GLN A 275 2.82 -31.93 -4.21
C GLN A 275 1.84 -33.02 -4.61
N ASN A 276 2.31 -34.27 -4.63
CA ASN A 276 1.42 -35.41 -4.82
C ASN A 276 0.34 -35.41 -3.73
N LYS A 277 -0.94 -35.43 -4.10
CA LYS A 277 -2.11 -35.48 -3.21
C LYS A 277 -2.00 -36.63 -2.20
N ARG A 278 -1.23 -37.69 -2.49
CA ARG A 278 -0.97 -38.80 -1.54
C ARG A 278 0.05 -38.46 -0.44
N LYS A 279 0.74 -37.33 -0.49
CA LYS A 279 1.63 -36.83 0.56
C LYS A 279 0.86 -35.93 1.52
N PRO A 280 1.16 -35.95 2.83
CA PRO A 280 0.40 -35.19 3.82
C PRO A 280 0.61 -33.67 3.68
N ALA A 281 -0.49 -32.93 3.81
CA ALA A 281 -0.53 -31.48 4.02
C ALA A 281 -1.88 -31.12 4.69
N SER A 282 -1.91 -30.02 5.43
CA SER A 282 -3.06 -29.54 6.20
C SER A 282 -4.15 -28.93 5.30
N ALA A 283 -5.36 -28.79 5.83
CA ALA A 283 -6.43 -28.06 5.17
C ALA A 283 -6.94 -26.93 6.08
N MET A 284 -7.03 -25.73 5.52
CA MET A 284 -7.76 -24.60 6.10
C MET A 284 -8.96 -24.35 5.21
N LEU A 285 -10.13 -24.08 5.78
CA LEU A 285 -11.35 -23.81 5.01
C LEU A 285 -11.77 -22.36 5.14
N VAL A 286 -12.40 -21.88 4.08
CA VAL A 286 -12.91 -20.52 3.97
C VAL A 286 -14.30 -20.53 3.33
N SER A 287 -15.15 -19.58 3.72
CA SER A 287 -16.49 -19.36 3.19
C SER A 287 -16.63 -17.90 2.74
N GLY A 288 -17.29 -17.66 1.61
CA GLY A 288 -17.35 -16.35 0.97
C GLY A 288 -17.67 -16.48 -0.52
N ALA A 289 -17.84 -15.34 -1.21
CA ALA A 289 -18.09 -15.34 -2.64
C ALA A 289 -17.06 -16.24 -3.37
N TYR A 290 -17.56 -17.17 -4.19
CA TYR A 290 -16.66 -17.95 -5.03
C TYR A 290 -15.99 -16.98 -5.98
N ARG A 291 -14.67 -17.00 -5.98
CA ARG A 291 -13.83 -16.19 -6.85
C ARG A 291 -14.30 -16.30 -8.30
N ASP A 292 -14.32 -15.19 -9.01
CA ASP A 292 -14.47 -15.23 -10.46
C ASP A 292 -13.26 -15.98 -11.05
N PRO A 293 -13.43 -17.17 -11.64
CA PRO A 293 -12.33 -17.96 -12.18
C PRO A 293 -11.63 -17.29 -13.37
N SER A 294 -12.13 -16.14 -13.86
CA SER A 294 -11.45 -15.32 -14.87
C SER A 294 -10.34 -14.42 -14.32
N LEU A 295 -10.25 -14.24 -13.00
CA LEU A 295 -9.15 -13.53 -12.36
C LEU A 295 -7.91 -14.45 -12.26
N PRO A 296 -6.66 -13.95 -12.23
CA PRO A 296 -5.45 -14.78 -12.07
C PRO A 296 -5.09 -15.04 -10.59
N SER A 297 -4.78 -16.30 -10.23
CA SER A 297 -4.75 -16.80 -8.84
C SER A 297 -3.42 -16.59 -8.11
N GLU A 298 -2.34 -16.35 -8.85
CA GLU A 298 -1.01 -16.01 -8.36
C GLU A 298 -0.17 -15.44 -9.50
N GLN A 299 0.96 -14.81 -9.14
CA GLN A 299 2.00 -14.47 -10.10
C GLN A 299 2.38 -15.73 -10.87
N LEU A 300 2.07 -15.70 -12.16
CA LEU A 300 2.12 -16.86 -13.04
C LEU A 300 3.49 -17.54 -12.95
N SER A 301 3.51 -18.86 -12.78
CA SER A 301 4.66 -19.66 -13.23
C SER A 301 5.02 -19.23 -14.66
N PRO A 302 6.31 -19.24 -15.07
CA PRO A 302 6.74 -18.70 -16.35
C PRO A 302 5.75 -19.07 -17.44
N GLN A 303 5.06 -18.03 -17.90
CA GLN A 303 3.95 -18.13 -18.81
C GLN A 303 4.37 -18.95 -20.03
N SER A 304 3.52 -19.86 -20.51
CA SER A 304 3.80 -20.56 -21.77
C SER A 304 4.15 -19.52 -22.85
N GLU A 305 5.12 -19.86 -23.70
CA GLU A 305 5.90 -18.91 -24.52
C GLU A 305 5.09 -17.91 -25.36
N GLN A 306 3.84 -18.22 -25.67
CA GLN A 306 2.93 -17.33 -26.39
C GLN A 306 2.48 -16.10 -25.59
N THR A 307 2.72 -16.08 -24.28
CA THR A 307 2.30 -15.00 -23.37
C THR A 307 3.45 -14.22 -22.75
N SER A 308 4.69 -14.67 -22.94
CA SER A 308 5.89 -14.01 -22.40
C SER A 308 6.49 -12.93 -23.32
N PHE A 309 6.21 -12.99 -24.63
CA PHE A 309 6.67 -12.01 -25.60
C PHE A 309 5.55 -11.60 -26.57
N ILE A 310 5.49 -10.32 -26.95
CA ILE A 310 4.62 -9.82 -28.02
C ILE A 310 5.46 -9.54 -29.26
N ARG A 311 5.01 -10.06 -30.42
CA ARG A 311 5.60 -9.68 -31.71
C ARG A 311 5.18 -8.27 -32.09
N LEU A 312 6.17 -7.47 -32.48
CA LEU A 312 5.97 -6.12 -32.97
C LEU A 312 6.12 -6.04 -34.49
N ASP A 313 5.47 -5.06 -35.08
CA ASP A 313 5.72 -4.63 -36.46
C ASP A 313 6.96 -3.72 -36.55
N VAL A 314 7.25 -3.24 -37.76
CA VAL A 314 8.43 -2.39 -38.04
C VAL A 314 8.38 -1.02 -37.37
N ASN A 315 7.21 -0.58 -36.88
CA ASN A 315 7.01 0.67 -36.16
C ASN A 315 6.99 0.47 -34.63
N GLY A 316 7.19 -0.77 -34.16
CA GLY A 316 7.13 -1.10 -32.73
C GLY A 316 5.72 -1.31 -32.18
N GLN A 317 4.71 -1.50 -33.04
CA GLN A 317 3.31 -1.76 -32.62
C GLN A 317 3.03 -3.27 -32.56
N PRO A 318 2.18 -3.74 -31.64
CA PRO A 318 1.94 -5.16 -31.45
C PRO A 318 1.14 -5.73 -32.63
N LEU A 319 1.55 -6.88 -33.15
CA LEU A 319 0.76 -7.59 -34.15
C LEU A 319 -0.57 -8.07 -33.54
N PRO A 320 -1.67 -8.14 -34.32
CA PRO A 320 -2.94 -8.71 -33.84
C PRO A 320 -2.77 -10.11 -33.20
N LYS A 321 -3.54 -10.41 -32.15
CA LYS A 321 -3.43 -11.67 -31.37
C LYS A 321 -3.52 -12.93 -32.24
N ASP A 322 -4.40 -12.92 -33.24
CA ASP A 322 -4.57 -13.99 -34.22
C ASP A 322 -3.33 -14.21 -35.10
N LYS A 323 -2.49 -13.18 -35.26
CA LYS A 323 -1.25 -13.22 -36.03
C LYS A 323 0.00 -13.47 -35.18
N GLN A 324 -0.13 -13.55 -33.85
CA GLN A 324 1.00 -13.83 -32.97
C GLN A 324 1.60 -15.21 -33.25
N ALA A 325 0.76 -16.20 -33.60
CA ALA A 325 1.16 -17.57 -33.91
C ALA A 325 1.58 -17.82 -35.39
N ASP A 326 1.43 -16.84 -36.28
CA ASP A 326 1.76 -17.02 -37.70
C ASP A 326 3.26 -17.26 -37.91
N HIS A 327 3.62 -18.15 -38.84
CA HIS A 327 5.02 -18.44 -39.15
C HIS A 327 5.83 -17.19 -39.52
N TYR A 328 7.05 -17.08 -38.95
CA TYR A 328 8.03 -15.99 -39.06
C TYR A 328 8.47 -15.54 -40.46
N LEU A 329 8.05 -16.23 -41.52
CA LEU A 329 8.67 -16.14 -42.83
C LEU A 329 8.32 -14.85 -43.59
N ALA A 330 7.28 -14.12 -43.17
CA ALA A 330 6.72 -12.99 -43.92
C ALA A 330 7.13 -11.59 -43.42
N SER A 331 7.84 -11.45 -42.29
CA SER A 331 8.29 -10.15 -41.76
C SER A 331 9.82 -10.00 -41.79
N PRO A 332 10.35 -8.80 -42.14
CA PRO A 332 11.79 -8.56 -42.26
C PRO A 332 12.54 -8.55 -40.91
N TRP A 333 11.89 -8.25 -39.78
CA TRP A 333 12.49 -8.18 -38.44
C TRP A 333 11.62 -8.88 -37.40
N ARG A 334 12.24 -9.48 -36.37
CA ARG A 334 11.55 -10.15 -35.26
C ARG A 334 11.79 -9.36 -33.97
N CYS A 335 11.04 -8.28 -33.82
CA CYS A 335 11.02 -7.54 -32.57
C CYS A 335 10.05 -8.18 -31.60
N LEU A 336 10.57 -8.46 -30.41
CA LEU A 336 9.83 -9.03 -29.31
C LEU A 336 9.91 -8.05 -28.16
N ASP A 337 8.74 -7.72 -27.62
CA ASP A 337 8.62 -7.04 -26.34
C ASP A 337 8.46 -8.08 -25.24
N ASP A 338 9.30 -8.04 -24.21
CA ASP A 338 9.21 -8.94 -23.06
C ASP A 338 8.07 -8.50 -22.12
N MET A 339 7.00 -9.29 -22.08
CA MET A 339 5.77 -8.98 -21.34
C MET A 339 5.89 -9.15 -19.82
N ARG A 340 6.97 -9.76 -19.33
CA ARG A 340 7.00 -10.32 -17.97
C ARG A 340 7.48 -9.36 -16.90
N GLY A 341 7.99 -8.20 -17.30
CA GLY A 341 8.44 -7.18 -16.35
C GLY A 341 9.46 -7.71 -15.34
N LEU A 342 10.31 -8.69 -15.70
CA LEU A 342 11.28 -9.35 -14.81
C LEU A 342 12.29 -8.39 -14.15
N VAL A 343 12.34 -7.13 -14.58
CA VAL A 343 13.10 -6.05 -13.91
C VAL A 343 12.39 -5.55 -12.63
N ARG A 344 11.19 -6.06 -12.31
CA ARG A 344 10.37 -5.62 -11.18
C ARG A 344 10.60 -6.43 -9.89
N ASP A 345 10.84 -7.74 -9.99
CA ASP A 345 10.84 -8.61 -8.82
C ASP A 345 12.25 -9.00 -8.37
N ASN A 346 12.69 -8.35 -7.29
CA ASN A 346 13.73 -8.81 -6.37
C ASN A 346 15.04 -9.30 -7.00
N LEU A 347 15.95 -8.36 -7.26
CA LEU A 347 17.43 -8.41 -7.13
C LEU A 347 18.11 -7.69 -8.32
N PHE A 348 18.68 -6.53 -8.01
CA PHE A 348 19.86 -5.95 -8.68
C PHE A 348 19.85 -5.86 -10.21
N LEU A 349 19.46 -4.70 -10.72
CA LEU A 349 20.39 -3.90 -11.53
C LEU A 349 20.63 -2.62 -10.76
N ARG A 350 21.91 -2.27 -10.57
CA ARG A 350 22.45 -1.28 -9.61
C ARG A 350 22.06 0.19 -9.92
N ASP A 351 21.02 0.38 -10.74
CA ASP A 351 20.60 1.64 -11.32
C ASP A 351 19.10 1.91 -11.08
N GLY A 352 18.35 1.03 -10.40
CA GLY A 352 16.99 1.31 -9.92
C GLY A 352 16.04 1.88 -10.98
N ARG A 353 16.14 1.44 -12.24
CA ARG A 353 15.33 1.94 -13.36
C ARG A 353 14.31 0.89 -13.77
N PHE A 354 13.06 1.32 -13.99
CA PHE A 354 12.12 0.55 -14.78
C PHE A 354 12.60 0.53 -16.22
N SER A 355 12.63 -0.64 -16.86
CA SER A 355 13.03 -0.75 -18.25
C SER A 355 12.32 -1.90 -18.92
N TYR A 356 11.66 -1.63 -20.04
CA TYR A 356 11.21 -2.67 -20.96
C TYR A 356 12.41 -3.12 -21.78
N VAL A 357 12.63 -4.43 -21.84
CA VAL A 357 13.69 -5.02 -22.64
C VAL A 357 13.08 -5.48 -23.96
N TYR A 358 13.46 -4.80 -25.03
CA TYR A 358 13.15 -5.23 -26.38
C TYR A 358 14.23 -6.17 -26.88
N TRP A 359 13.83 -7.25 -27.52
CA TRP A 359 14.74 -8.20 -28.15
C TRP A 359 14.60 -8.12 -29.66
N LEU A 360 15.71 -7.89 -30.36
CA LEU A 360 15.77 -7.90 -31.82
C LEU A 360 16.45 -9.16 -32.30
N THR A 361 15.70 -10.00 -33.02
CA THR A 361 16.24 -11.24 -33.61
C THR A 361 15.80 -11.40 -35.05
N PRO A 362 16.55 -12.14 -35.89
CA PRO A 362 16.50 -11.71 -37.28
C PRO A 362 16.39 -12.84 -38.34
N ASN A 363 16.26 -12.48 -39.64
CA ASN A 363 15.79 -13.33 -40.77
C ASN A 363 16.94 -13.79 -41.73
N SER A 364 16.69 -14.85 -42.52
CA SER A 364 17.63 -15.79 -43.15
C SER A 364 18.26 -15.42 -44.50
N ASN A 365 18.12 -14.19 -44.99
CA ASN A 365 18.90 -13.71 -46.16
C ASN A 365 19.87 -12.57 -45.77
N ASP A 366 19.94 -12.29 -44.48
CA ASP A 366 20.28 -11.00 -43.89
C ASP A 366 21.32 -11.25 -42.78
N VAL A 367 22.15 -10.26 -42.45
CA VAL A 367 23.37 -10.35 -41.62
C VAL A 367 23.06 -10.69 -40.15
N SER A 368 21.83 -11.06 -39.89
CA SER A 368 21.13 -11.06 -38.65
C SER A 368 20.47 -12.45 -38.52
N ALA A 369 21.23 -13.53 -38.56
CA ALA A 369 20.77 -14.81 -38.01
C ALA A 369 21.44 -14.98 -36.65
N THR A 370 20.78 -15.59 -35.66
CA THR A 370 21.49 -15.97 -34.42
C THR A 370 22.60 -17.00 -34.70
N SER A 371 22.70 -17.54 -35.91
CA SER A 371 23.84 -18.32 -36.40
C SER A 371 25.03 -17.47 -36.86
N ASN A 372 24.83 -16.21 -37.22
CA ASN A 372 25.89 -15.33 -37.72
C ASN A 372 26.80 -14.89 -36.58
N THR A 373 28.09 -14.87 -36.87
CA THR A 373 29.12 -14.47 -35.91
C THR A 373 29.80 -13.20 -36.36
N PHE A 374 30.01 -12.28 -35.41
CA PHE A 374 30.63 -10.98 -35.64
C PHE A 374 31.99 -10.91 -34.96
N SER A 375 32.94 -10.22 -35.59
CA SER A 375 34.28 -10.02 -35.07
C SER A 375 34.43 -8.72 -34.28
N LEU A 376 35.21 -8.74 -33.19
CA LEU A 376 35.62 -7.56 -32.44
C LEU A 376 36.81 -6.89 -33.13
N GLN A 377 36.56 -5.87 -33.96
CA GLN A 377 37.59 -5.01 -34.56
C GLN A 377 37.15 -3.54 -34.50
N ASN A 378 38.05 -2.66 -34.10
CA ASN A 378 37.77 -1.26 -33.74
C ASN A 378 37.81 -0.25 -34.90
N ASN A 379 37.91 -0.71 -36.15
CA ASN A 379 38.26 0.15 -37.30
C ASN A 379 37.08 0.48 -38.25
N GLY A 380 35.84 0.13 -37.89
CA GLY A 380 34.62 0.66 -38.51
C GLY A 380 34.44 0.44 -40.01
N MET A 381 34.88 -0.68 -40.58
CA MET A 381 34.70 -0.95 -42.02
C MET A 381 33.33 -1.60 -42.34
N PRO A 382 32.72 -1.29 -43.52
CA PRO A 382 31.38 -1.74 -43.89
C PRO A 382 31.29 -3.22 -44.31
N CYS A 383 30.12 -3.84 -44.07
CA CYS A 383 29.89 -5.28 -44.26
C CYS A 383 29.73 -5.70 -45.74
N THR A 384 30.51 -6.70 -46.15
CA THR A 384 30.13 -7.72 -47.14
C THR A 384 30.12 -9.09 -46.43
N GLN A 385 29.48 -10.12 -47.00
CA GLN A 385 29.13 -11.39 -46.35
C GLN A 385 30.25 -12.10 -45.57
N ASP A 386 31.53 -11.77 -45.81
CA ASP A 386 32.69 -12.41 -45.19
C ASP A 386 33.41 -11.57 -44.11
N GLN A 387 33.00 -10.31 -43.84
CA GLN A 387 33.71 -9.38 -42.93
C GLN A 387 32.80 -8.42 -42.15
N CYS A 388 31.93 -8.92 -41.26
CA CYS A 388 31.07 -8.03 -40.47
C CYS A 388 31.61 -7.77 -39.05
N GLN A 389 31.86 -6.49 -38.74
CA GLN A 389 32.33 -5.99 -37.45
C GLN A 389 31.15 -5.60 -36.55
N LEU A 390 31.25 -5.91 -35.25
CA LEU A 390 30.18 -5.67 -34.25
C LEU A 390 29.66 -4.22 -34.24
N GLN A 391 30.57 -3.24 -34.28
CA GLN A 391 30.21 -1.82 -34.20
C GLN A 391 29.51 -1.31 -35.48
N ALA A 392 29.92 -1.79 -36.65
CA ALA A 392 29.31 -1.40 -37.93
C ALA A 392 27.85 -1.90 -38.02
N MET A 393 27.59 -3.12 -37.52
CA MET A 393 26.24 -3.67 -37.41
C MET A 393 25.35 -2.82 -36.49
N LEU A 394 25.83 -2.48 -35.28
CA LEU A 394 25.07 -1.65 -34.33
C LEU A 394 24.71 -0.28 -34.96
N ASN A 395 25.67 0.35 -35.64
CA ASN A 395 25.45 1.63 -36.31
C ASN A 395 24.39 1.53 -37.42
N GLN A 396 24.43 0.47 -38.23
CA GLN A 396 23.45 0.22 -39.29
C GLN A 396 22.04 0.06 -38.71
N ILE A 397 21.89 -0.78 -37.68
CA ILE A 397 20.61 -1.05 -37.03
C ILE A 397 20.01 0.24 -36.45
N ASN A 398 20.82 1.00 -35.70
CA ASN A 398 20.39 2.25 -35.07
C ASN A 398 20.05 3.35 -36.07
N THR A 399 20.76 3.43 -37.21
CA THR A 399 20.43 4.40 -38.27
C THR A 399 19.11 4.06 -38.96
N SER A 400 18.81 2.77 -39.11
CA SER A 400 17.58 2.30 -39.77
C SER A 400 16.35 2.27 -38.86
N ALA A 401 16.50 2.64 -37.58
CA ALA A 401 15.44 2.73 -36.58
C ALA A 401 14.55 1.46 -36.48
N GLN A 402 15.17 0.27 -36.44
CA GLN A 402 14.43 -0.99 -36.46
C GLN A 402 13.42 -1.07 -35.33
N CYS A 403 12.16 -1.37 -35.67
CA CYS A 403 11.05 -1.48 -34.72
C CYS A 403 10.77 -0.20 -33.93
N GLY A 404 10.94 0.95 -34.59
CA GLY A 404 10.76 2.27 -33.99
C GLY A 404 11.88 2.67 -33.01
N ARG A 405 12.98 1.91 -32.93
CA ARG A 405 14.07 2.07 -31.96
C ARG A 405 15.39 2.40 -32.64
N SER A 406 16.17 3.32 -32.09
CA SER A 406 17.45 3.79 -32.65
C SER A 406 18.66 3.64 -31.70
N ASP A 407 18.53 2.83 -30.66
CA ASP A 407 19.46 2.71 -29.53
C ASP A 407 19.74 1.25 -29.11
N TRP A 408 19.72 0.34 -30.08
CA TRP A 408 20.09 -1.06 -29.92
C TRP A 408 21.56 -1.23 -29.50
N ARG A 409 21.80 -2.17 -28.59
CA ARG A 409 23.13 -2.49 -28.02
C ARG A 409 23.28 -3.97 -27.65
N ILE A 410 24.50 -4.36 -27.30
CA ILE A 410 24.82 -5.68 -26.72
C ILE A 410 24.39 -5.71 -25.24
N PRO A 411 23.73 -6.77 -24.77
CA PRO A 411 23.30 -6.88 -23.38
C PRO A 411 24.50 -7.06 -22.43
N THR A 412 24.35 -6.64 -21.16
CA THR A 412 25.27 -7.01 -20.09
C THR A 412 25.09 -8.48 -19.68
N ILE A 413 25.98 -8.98 -18.82
CA ILE A 413 25.87 -10.33 -18.24
C ILE A 413 24.56 -10.46 -17.47
N GLU A 414 24.22 -9.46 -16.68
CA GLU A 414 23.02 -9.42 -15.84
C GLU A 414 21.76 -9.39 -16.70
N GLU A 415 21.72 -8.55 -17.75
CA GLU A 415 20.60 -8.52 -18.70
C GLU A 415 20.44 -9.85 -19.43
N LEU A 416 21.53 -10.47 -19.87
CA LEU A 416 21.46 -11.80 -20.48
C LEU A 416 21.05 -12.88 -19.47
N SER A 417 21.42 -12.74 -18.19
CA SER A 417 21.03 -13.67 -17.13
C SER A 417 19.53 -13.70 -16.88
N THR A 418 18.79 -12.63 -17.20
CA THR A 418 17.31 -12.64 -17.14
C THR A 418 16.68 -13.60 -18.15
N LEU A 419 17.43 -13.99 -19.20
CA LEU A 419 17.01 -15.04 -20.12
C LEU A 419 17.34 -16.47 -19.63
N LEU A 420 18.09 -16.59 -18.54
CA LEU A 420 18.61 -17.83 -17.98
C LEU A 420 17.99 -18.08 -16.60
N HIS A 421 17.85 -19.34 -16.20
CA HIS A 421 17.57 -19.70 -14.82
C HIS A 421 18.57 -20.71 -14.31
N GLN A 422 18.90 -20.62 -13.02
CA GLN A 422 19.67 -21.65 -12.35
C GLN A 422 18.74 -22.81 -11.95
N GLN A 423 19.21 -24.05 -12.09
CA GLN A 423 18.49 -25.19 -11.54
C GLN A 423 18.51 -25.16 -10.01
N VAL A 424 17.44 -25.70 -9.39
CA VAL A 424 17.16 -25.63 -7.93
C VAL A 424 18.33 -26.16 -7.07
N ASP A 425 19.15 -27.07 -7.58
CA ASP A 425 20.29 -27.66 -6.87
C ASP A 425 21.63 -26.95 -7.13
N GLY A 426 21.61 -25.71 -7.65
CA GLY A 426 22.83 -24.97 -7.99
C GLY A 426 23.55 -25.49 -9.25
N GLY A 427 22.84 -26.23 -10.11
CA GLY A 427 23.34 -26.77 -11.37
C GLY A 427 23.52 -25.72 -12.48
N ASP A 428 23.72 -26.20 -13.71
CA ASP A 428 23.92 -25.34 -14.89
C ASP A 428 22.76 -24.34 -15.07
N TYR A 429 23.10 -23.12 -15.48
CA TYR A 429 22.11 -22.15 -15.95
C TYR A 429 21.56 -22.65 -17.27
N GLN A 430 20.24 -22.66 -17.44
CA GLN A 430 19.59 -23.01 -18.70
C GLN A 430 18.76 -21.83 -19.20
N LEU A 431 18.64 -21.70 -20.52
CA LEU A 431 17.69 -20.76 -21.11
C LEU A 431 16.27 -21.09 -20.64
N LEU A 432 15.62 -20.09 -20.05
CA LEU A 432 14.23 -20.17 -19.61
C LEU A 432 13.24 -20.44 -20.75
N TYR A 433 13.64 -20.18 -22.01
CA TYR A 433 12.74 -20.26 -23.19
C TYR A 433 13.38 -21.07 -24.32
N GLN A 434 13.48 -22.39 -24.13
CA GLN A 434 14.06 -23.28 -25.13
C GLN A 434 13.18 -23.47 -26.37
N ASP A 435 11.90 -23.10 -26.32
CA ASP A 435 10.94 -23.24 -27.43
C ASP A 435 10.50 -21.87 -28.02
N SER A 436 11.09 -20.77 -27.52
CA SER A 436 10.64 -19.41 -27.78
C SER A 436 10.78 -19.04 -29.25
N LEU A 437 9.93 -18.10 -29.64
CA LEU A 437 9.98 -17.25 -30.83
C LEU A 437 11.41 -16.79 -31.20
N ASN A 438 12.33 -16.74 -30.23
CA ASN A 438 13.74 -16.43 -30.37
C ASN A 438 14.70 -17.50 -29.78
N LYS A 439 14.56 -18.77 -30.13
CA LYS A 439 15.51 -19.81 -29.68
C LYS A 439 16.96 -19.48 -30.11
N PRO A 440 17.87 -19.08 -29.19
CA PRO A 440 19.26 -18.83 -29.53
C PRO A 440 19.92 -20.18 -29.84
N GLN A 441 20.76 -20.20 -30.88
CA GLN A 441 21.53 -21.40 -31.22
C GLN A 441 22.63 -21.63 -30.17
N ALA A 442 22.94 -22.89 -29.86
CA ALA A 442 24.02 -23.22 -28.93
C ALA A 442 25.38 -22.69 -29.44
N GLY A 443 26.12 -21.92 -28.64
CA GLY A 443 27.38 -21.28 -29.03
C GLY A 443 27.76 -20.08 -28.17
N HIS A 444 28.78 -19.33 -28.60
CA HIS A 444 29.30 -18.16 -27.90
C HIS A 444 28.57 -16.88 -28.32
N TYR A 445 28.21 -16.05 -27.34
CA TYR A 445 27.50 -14.79 -27.50
C TYR A 445 28.27 -13.62 -26.90
N TRP A 446 28.22 -12.48 -27.57
CA TRP A 446 28.75 -11.21 -27.08
C TRP A 446 27.94 -10.70 -25.89
N VAL A 447 28.66 -10.25 -24.85
CA VAL A 447 28.10 -9.52 -23.70
C VAL A 447 28.95 -8.29 -23.39
N ALA A 448 28.31 -7.23 -22.92
CA ALA A 448 28.99 -6.04 -22.41
C ALA A 448 29.55 -6.29 -21.00
N THR A 449 30.72 -5.75 -20.72
CA THR A 449 31.43 -5.85 -19.43
C THR A 449 32.06 -4.50 -19.08
N ASP A 450 32.44 -4.29 -17.82
CA ASP A 450 33.11 -3.06 -17.37
C ASP A 450 34.39 -2.71 -18.16
N ASN A 451 35.03 -3.71 -18.78
CA ASN A 451 36.28 -3.57 -19.54
C ASN A 451 36.08 -3.67 -21.06
N GLY A 452 34.84 -3.51 -21.56
CA GLY A 452 34.50 -3.63 -22.98
C GLY A 452 33.56 -4.79 -23.25
N TYR A 453 34.02 -5.82 -23.98
CA TYR A 453 33.19 -6.95 -24.37
C TYR A 453 33.78 -8.29 -23.91
N GLY A 454 32.88 -9.21 -23.53
CA GLY A 454 33.19 -10.59 -23.16
C GLY A 454 32.28 -11.58 -23.88
N LEU A 455 32.47 -12.87 -23.57
CA LEU A 455 31.73 -13.97 -24.17
C LEU A 455 31.08 -14.87 -23.13
N ILE A 456 29.82 -15.23 -23.36
CA ILE A 456 29.08 -16.27 -22.62
C ILE A 456 28.69 -17.40 -23.57
N GLU A 457 28.69 -18.63 -23.07
CA GLU A 457 28.27 -19.83 -23.80
C GLU A 457 26.81 -20.17 -23.48
N LEU A 458 25.99 -20.37 -24.52
CA LEU A 458 24.57 -20.74 -24.43
C LEU A 458 24.34 -22.10 -25.12
N PRO A 459 23.29 -22.87 -24.79
CA PRO A 459 22.18 -22.54 -23.89
C PRO A 459 22.46 -22.79 -22.41
N ASN A 460 23.52 -23.54 -22.11
CA ASN A 460 23.85 -23.97 -20.77
C ASN A 460 25.24 -23.51 -20.38
N THR A 461 25.36 -22.83 -19.24
CA THR A 461 26.64 -22.45 -18.67
C THR A 461 26.72 -22.87 -17.21
N SER A 462 27.87 -23.39 -16.80
CA SER A 462 28.14 -23.72 -15.40
C SER A 462 28.36 -22.47 -14.53
N SER A 463 28.54 -21.29 -15.14
CA SER A 463 28.68 -20.00 -14.47
C SER A 463 28.33 -18.84 -15.42
N LEU A 464 27.73 -17.77 -14.89
CA LEU A 464 27.45 -16.55 -15.64
C LEU A 464 28.67 -15.62 -15.81
N THR A 465 29.88 -16.07 -15.49
CA THR A 465 31.09 -15.26 -15.69
C THR A 465 31.47 -15.21 -17.18
N ALA A 466 31.54 -14.01 -17.75
CA ALA A 466 32.00 -13.83 -19.13
C ALA A 466 33.51 -14.10 -19.27
N LYS A 467 33.89 -14.78 -20.36
CA LYS A 467 35.29 -14.94 -20.76
C LYS A 467 35.75 -13.67 -21.48
N THR A 468 36.97 -13.19 -21.19
CA THR A 468 37.57 -12.07 -21.92
C THR A 468 37.70 -12.39 -23.40
N ALA A 469 37.26 -11.48 -24.26
CA ALA A 469 37.37 -11.64 -25.70
C ALA A 469 38.77 -11.24 -26.22
N ILE A 470 39.24 -11.92 -27.26
CA ILE A 470 40.46 -11.55 -28.00
C ILE A 470 40.12 -10.85 -29.32
N GLU A 471 41.00 -9.97 -29.80
CA GLU A 471 40.82 -9.28 -31.07
C GLU A 471 40.66 -10.28 -32.23
N GLY A 472 39.72 -10.01 -33.13
CA GLY A 472 39.42 -10.91 -34.25
C GLY A 472 38.48 -12.08 -33.90
N GLN A 473 38.24 -12.35 -32.62
CA GLN A 473 37.34 -13.42 -32.17
C GLN A 473 35.92 -13.19 -32.69
N GLN A 474 35.27 -14.29 -33.10
CA GLN A 474 33.93 -14.28 -33.67
C GLN A 474 32.93 -14.88 -32.67
N ALA A 475 31.82 -14.19 -32.44
CA ALA A 475 30.71 -14.68 -31.62
C ALA A 475 29.37 -14.09 -32.09
N ARG A 476 28.27 -14.70 -31.64
CA ARG A 476 26.90 -14.30 -32.00
C ARG A 476 26.48 -13.08 -31.19
N ALA A 477 25.55 -12.29 -31.70
CA ALA A 477 24.99 -11.13 -30.99
C ALA A 477 23.49 -11.32 -30.78
N LEU A 478 23.04 -11.17 -29.52
CA LEU A 478 21.66 -10.82 -29.18
C LEU A 478 21.65 -9.32 -28.93
N LEU A 479 20.63 -8.63 -29.43
CA LEU A 479 20.53 -7.18 -29.29
C LEU A 479 19.35 -6.82 -28.40
N VAL A 480 19.62 -5.90 -27.48
CA VAL A 480 18.63 -5.33 -26.58
C VAL A 480 18.51 -3.84 -26.79
N ALA A 481 17.32 -3.32 -26.55
CA ALA A 481 17.06 -1.89 -26.42
C ALA A 481 16.18 -1.71 -25.18
N THR A 482 16.46 -0.67 -24.38
CA THR A 482 15.76 -0.39 -23.12
C THR A 482 15.03 0.94 -23.19
N GLU A 483 13.77 0.99 -22.76
CA GLU A 483 13.11 2.27 -22.45
C GLU A 483 13.63 2.76 -21.11
N PHE A 484 14.54 3.73 -21.13
CA PHE A 484 15.03 4.39 -19.92
C PHE A 484 14.25 5.69 -19.68
N GLU A 485 13.72 5.86 -18.48
CA GLU A 485 13.56 7.20 -17.90
C GLU A 485 14.90 7.58 -17.24
N ASN A 486 15.47 8.73 -17.61
CA ASN A 486 16.69 9.22 -16.97
C ASN A 486 16.41 9.57 -15.50
N ARG A 487 17.30 9.19 -14.57
CA ARG A 487 17.20 9.67 -13.18
C ARG A 487 17.39 11.18 -13.12
N ALA A 488 16.72 11.85 -12.18
CA ALA A 488 17.01 13.25 -11.87
C ALA A 488 18.47 13.46 -11.41
N SER A 489 19.07 12.45 -10.76
CA SER A 489 20.47 12.45 -10.32
C SER A 489 21.48 12.28 -11.46
N GLU A 490 21.04 11.85 -12.63
CA GLU A 490 21.87 11.68 -13.84
C GLU A 490 21.70 12.85 -14.80
N ASP A 491 20.79 13.78 -14.48
CA ASP A 491 20.67 15.03 -15.19
C ASP A 491 21.94 15.87 -14.94
N PRO A 492 22.69 16.26 -15.99
CA PRO A 492 23.89 17.09 -15.85
C PRO A 492 23.62 18.45 -15.17
N ARG A 493 22.35 18.87 -15.08
CA ARG A 493 21.89 20.06 -14.36
C ARG A 493 21.77 19.85 -12.85
N SER A 494 21.85 18.61 -12.36
CA SER A 494 21.89 18.30 -10.93
C SER A 494 23.25 18.72 -10.34
N ILE A 495 23.29 19.83 -9.62
CA ILE A 495 24.51 20.38 -9.04
C ILE A 495 24.67 19.91 -7.58
N GLY A 496 25.70 19.12 -7.27
CA GLY A 496 26.16 18.89 -5.89
C GLY A 496 25.55 17.71 -5.12
N ASN A 497 25.08 16.69 -5.84
CA ASN A 497 24.61 15.37 -5.40
C ASN A 497 24.64 15.12 -3.87
N HIS A 498 23.50 15.37 -3.21
CA HIS A 498 23.16 14.93 -1.85
C HIS A 498 24.04 15.38 -0.68
N SER A 499 24.95 16.35 -0.89
CA SER A 499 25.76 16.89 0.20
C SER A 499 25.10 18.10 0.84
N ARG A 500 25.08 18.14 2.19
CA ARG A 500 24.58 19.31 2.92
C ARG A 500 25.36 20.56 2.48
N PRO A 501 24.69 21.64 2.04
CA PRO A 501 25.37 22.82 1.53
C PRO A 501 26.08 23.59 2.65
N ASN A 502 27.01 24.47 2.26
CA ASN A 502 27.55 25.45 3.20
C ASN A 502 26.44 26.43 3.59
N MET A 503 25.88 26.27 4.79
CA MET A 503 24.70 27.03 5.23
C MET A 503 24.93 28.54 5.25
N ARG A 504 26.16 29.01 5.50
CA ARG A 504 26.48 30.44 5.44
C ARG A 504 26.30 30.99 4.02
N LEU A 505 26.77 30.26 3.00
CA LEU A 505 26.61 30.64 1.60
C LEU A 505 25.15 30.52 1.15
N LEU A 506 24.45 29.47 1.58
CA LEU A 506 23.04 29.28 1.25
C LEU A 506 22.18 30.43 1.80
N ARG A 507 22.38 30.81 3.07
CA ARG A 507 21.72 31.98 3.68
C ARG A 507 21.98 33.26 2.90
N GLN A 508 23.23 33.51 2.52
CA GLN A 508 23.58 34.68 1.71
C GLN A 508 22.86 34.68 0.35
N ALA A 509 22.73 33.50 -0.29
CA ALA A 509 22.09 33.38 -1.59
C ALA A 509 20.56 33.59 -1.54
N TYR A 510 19.93 33.27 -0.41
CA TYR A 510 18.49 33.50 -0.20
C TYR A 510 18.18 34.82 0.54
N ALA A 511 19.17 35.65 0.83
CA ALA A 511 19.01 36.96 1.46
C ALA A 511 18.63 38.06 0.44
N SER A 512 17.65 37.75 -0.41
CA SER A 512 17.12 38.63 -1.46
C SER A 512 15.66 38.32 -1.77
N THR A 513 15.07 39.03 -2.74
CA THR A 513 13.75 38.68 -3.29
C THR A 513 13.80 37.33 -4.02
N PRO A 514 12.65 36.63 -4.15
CA PRO A 514 12.58 35.32 -4.81
C PRO A 514 13.17 35.28 -6.22
N ASP A 515 12.94 36.32 -7.03
CA ASP A 515 13.48 36.44 -8.39
C ASP A 515 15.03 36.45 -8.47
N SER A 516 15.70 36.70 -7.34
CA SER A 516 17.17 36.74 -7.23
C SER A 516 17.77 35.55 -6.49
N TRP A 517 16.94 34.60 -6.05
CA TRP A 517 17.42 33.36 -5.43
C TRP A 517 18.18 32.48 -6.42
N PRO A 518 18.93 31.46 -5.94
CA PRO A 518 19.52 30.46 -6.82
C PRO A 518 18.50 29.91 -7.82
N ALA A 519 18.93 29.71 -9.06
CA ALA A 519 18.05 29.20 -10.11
C ALA A 519 17.43 27.85 -9.68
N PRO A 520 16.11 27.68 -9.82
CA PRO A 520 15.43 26.43 -9.49
C PRO A 520 15.72 25.36 -10.54
N PHE A 521 15.46 24.10 -10.18
CA PHE A 521 15.55 22.99 -11.12
C PHE A 521 14.17 22.70 -11.73
N VAL A 522 13.91 23.34 -12.86
CA VAL A 522 12.66 23.21 -13.62
C VAL A 522 12.90 22.60 -15.01
N ASP A 523 11.95 21.79 -15.46
CA ASP A 523 11.96 21.19 -16.80
C ASP A 523 11.44 22.15 -17.87
N ASP A 524 10.47 22.99 -17.52
CA ASP A 524 9.90 24.02 -18.39
C ASP A 524 10.09 25.42 -17.79
N THR A 525 11.12 26.13 -18.25
CA THR A 525 11.42 27.48 -17.78
C THR A 525 10.43 28.53 -18.30
N ALA A 526 9.67 28.26 -19.36
CA ALA A 526 8.81 29.27 -19.99
C ALA A 526 7.53 29.52 -19.18
N ASN A 527 7.00 28.48 -18.54
CA ASN A 527 5.78 28.53 -17.74
C ASN A 527 6.04 28.58 -16.22
N TYR A 528 7.31 28.63 -15.81
CA TYR A 528 7.69 28.68 -14.41
C TYR A 528 7.35 30.01 -13.75
N GLN A 529 6.75 29.95 -12.56
CA GLN A 529 6.57 31.09 -11.66
C GLN A 529 7.26 30.83 -10.34
N GLU A 530 8.07 31.79 -9.88
CA GLU A 530 8.77 31.68 -8.61
C GLU A 530 7.81 31.75 -7.41
N LEU A 531 8.23 31.20 -6.26
CA LEU A 531 7.46 31.26 -5.03
C LEU A 531 7.21 32.71 -4.60
N GLY A 532 6.02 32.99 -4.07
CA GLY A 532 5.61 34.34 -3.75
C GLY A 532 4.57 34.43 -2.65
N LEU A 533 4.13 35.66 -2.36
CA LEU A 533 3.05 35.94 -1.41
C LEU A 533 1.69 35.71 -2.08
N MET A 534 0.73 35.13 -1.34
CA MET A 534 -0.64 34.94 -1.84
C MET A 534 -1.23 36.29 -2.31
N PRO A 535 -1.88 36.33 -3.49
CA PRO A 535 -2.67 37.48 -3.88
C PRO A 535 -3.94 37.58 -3.02
N SER A 536 -4.63 38.73 -3.09
CA SER A 536 -5.99 38.84 -2.54
C SER A 536 -6.98 38.03 -3.39
N PRO A 537 -7.98 37.37 -2.78
CA PRO A 537 -8.99 36.63 -3.53
C PRO A 537 -9.88 37.58 -4.34
N GLU A 538 -10.24 37.17 -5.55
CA GLU A 538 -11.16 37.91 -6.41
C GLU A 538 -12.61 37.43 -6.24
N PHE A 539 -13.56 38.37 -6.30
CA PHE A 539 -14.99 38.08 -6.34
C PHE A 539 -15.51 38.39 -7.75
N PRO A 540 -16.18 37.44 -8.42
CA PRO A 540 -16.59 37.64 -9.79
C PRO A 540 -17.70 38.69 -9.89
N ALA A 541 -17.75 39.42 -11.00
CA ALA A 541 -18.70 40.52 -11.22
C ALA A 541 -20.18 40.07 -11.09
N HIS A 542 -20.48 38.82 -11.43
CA HIS A 542 -21.83 38.25 -11.29
C HIS A 542 -22.17 37.81 -9.85
N ASN A 543 -21.16 37.65 -8.98
CA ASN A 543 -21.35 37.33 -7.56
C ASN A 543 -20.39 38.16 -6.67
N PRO A 544 -20.60 39.49 -6.59
CA PRO A 544 -19.73 40.37 -5.84
C PRO A 544 -19.82 40.12 -4.33
N TYR A 545 -18.74 40.49 -3.62
CA TYR A 545 -18.68 40.46 -2.17
C TYR A 545 -19.80 41.30 -1.55
N GLN A 546 -20.49 40.73 -0.55
CA GLN A 546 -21.43 41.42 0.32
C GLN A 546 -21.41 40.72 1.69
N GLU A 547 -21.27 41.49 2.78
CA GLU A 547 -21.16 40.93 4.13
C GLU A 547 -22.40 40.10 4.52
N ASP A 548 -23.61 40.58 4.23
CA ASP A 548 -24.85 39.85 4.50
C ASP A 548 -24.94 38.53 3.68
N LYS A 549 -24.35 38.49 2.48
CA LYS A 549 -24.28 37.29 1.65
C LYS A 549 -23.28 36.28 2.22
N VAL A 550 -22.15 36.75 2.75
CA VAL A 550 -21.19 35.90 3.49
C VAL A 550 -21.87 35.28 4.71
N ALA A 551 -22.61 36.08 5.49
CA ALA A 551 -23.33 35.59 6.66
C ALA A 551 -24.41 34.55 6.30
N LEU A 552 -25.17 34.79 5.24
CA LEU A 552 -26.15 33.83 4.71
C LEU A 552 -25.46 32.52 4.28
N GLY A 553 -24.41 32.62 3.48
CA GLY A 553 -23.62 31.50 2.98
C GLY A 553 -23.00 30.67 4.10
N ARG A 554 -22.43 31.32 5.12
CA ARG A 554 -21.89 30.67 6.32
C ARG A 554 -22.98 29.84 6.98
N ASP A 555 -24.11 30.45 7.30
CA ASP A 555 -25.17 29.76 8.03
C ASP A 555 -25.70 28.56 7.22
N LEU A 556 -25.79 28.67 5.88
CA LEU A 556 -26.14 27.55 5.00
C LEU A 556 -25.07 26.44 4.99
N PHE A 557 -23.79 26.80 4.98
CA PHE A 557 -22.67 25.85 4.94
C PHE A 557 -22.64 24.90 6.15
N PHE A 558 -23.04 25.41 7.32
CA PHE A 558 -23.09 24.64 8.57
C PHE A 558 -24.46 23.99 8.83
N ASP A 559 -25.50 24.30 8.04
CA ASP A 559 -26.86 23.81 8.28
C ASP A 559 -27.09 22.46 7.57
N PRO A 560 -27.35 21.36 8.32
CA PRO A 560 -27.63 20.07 7.71
C PRO A 560 -28.96 20.07 6.94
N PHE A 561 -29.81 21.09 7.07
CA PHE A 561 -31.06 21.26 6.33
C PHE A 561 -30.91 21.12 4.81
N LEU A 562 -29.71 21.36 4.27
CA LEU A 562 -29.44 21.22 2.84
C LEU A 562 -29.42 19.75 2.36
N SER A 563 -29.20 18.78 3.26
CA SER A 563 -29.23 17.36 2.93
C SER A 563 -30.64 16.76 2.96
N ARG A 564 -30.80 15.61 2.30
CA ARG A 564 -32.08 14.90 2.23
C ARG A 564 -32.58 14.52 3.62
N ALA A 565 -31.72 13.89 4.42
CA ALA A 565 -32.03 13.40 5.76
C ALA A 565 -31.80 14.43 6.87
N GLN A 566 -31.31 15.62 6.54
CA GLN A 566 -31.03 16.70 7.50
C GLN A 566 -29.98 16.33 8.56
N ASP A 567 -28.98 15.54 8.15
CA ASP A 567 -27.91 14.98 8.99
C ASP A 567 -26.50 15.32 8.49
N VAL A 568 -26.34 15.68 7.22
CA VAL A 568 -25.07 16.09 6.60
C VAL A 568 -25.11 17.56 6.18
N SER A 569 -24.08 18.33 6.52
CA SER A 569 -23.84 19.69 6.00
C SER A 569 -22.48 19.75 5.29
N CYS A 570 -22.17 20.87 4.63
CA CYS A 570 -20.85 21.07 4.03
C CYS A 570 -19.74 20.95 5.10
N ALA A 571 -20.00 21.46 6.31
CA ALA A 571 -19.08 21.40 7.43
C ALA A 571 -18.89 19.99 8.02
N SER A 572 -19.76 19.01 7.70
CA SER A 572 -19.53 17.61 8.08
C SER A 572 -18.27 17.04 7.43
N CYS A 573 -17.97 17.46 6.20
CA CYS A 573 -16.81 17.03 5.43
C CYS A 573 -15.69 18.09 5.39
N HIS A 574 -16.00 19.36 5.70
CA HIS A 574 -15.06 20.48 5.68
C HIS A 574 -15.07 21.24 7.01
N ASP A 575 -14.60 20.59 8.08
CA ASP A 575 -14.59 21.12 9.45
C ASP A 575 -13.42 22.12 9.64
N PRO A 576 -13.67 23.38 10.05
CA PRO A 576 -12.61 24.35 10.30
C PRO A 576 -11.51 23.86 11.25
N ARG A 577 -11.87 23.02 12.23
CA ARG A 577 -10.93 22.48 13.23
C ARG A 577 -9.97 21.44 12.65
N LYS A 578 -10.29 20.91 11.47
CA LYS A 578 -9.55 19.86 10.76
C LYS A 578 -8.98 20.37 9.43
N GLY A 579 -8.55 21.64 9.39
CA GLY A 579 -8.00 22.18 8.15
C GLY A 579 -9.04 22.44 7.06
N TRP A 580 -10.33 22.52 7.40
CA TRP A 580 -11.45 22.51 6.45
C TRP A 580 -11.53 21.24 5.60
N THR A 581 -11.13 20.12 6.20
CA THR A 581 -11.33 18.75 5.71
C THR A 581 -12.11 17.96 6.78
N ASP A 582 -12.24 16.64 6.61
CA ASP A 582 -12.77 15.73 7.63
C ASP A 582 -11.67 14.91 8.33
N ASN A 583 -10.41 15.06 7.92
CA ASN A 583 -9.26 14.26 8.36
C ASN A 583 -9.52 12.74 8.27
N SER A 584 -10.20 12.32 7.20
CA SER A 584 -10.54 10.92 6.91
C SER A 584 -9.98 10.50 5.54
N GLU A 585 -9.76 9.21 5.34
CA GLU A 585 -9.33 8.66 4.04
C GLU A 585 -10.29 9.09 2.91
N VAL A 586 -11.60 8.88 3.14
CA VAL A 586 -12.69 9.36 2.30
C VAL A 586 -13.84 9.81 3.19
N SER A 587 -14.62 10.78 2.71
CA SER A 587 -15.75 11.32 3.47
C SER A 587 -16.86 10.30 3.69
N ILE A 588 -17.60 10.47 4.78
CA ILE A 588 -18.80 9.70 5.13
C ILE A 588 -20.02 10.60 4.93
N GLY A 589 -20.87 10.27 3.97
CA GLY A 589 -22.09 11.04 3.69
C GLY A 589 -23.37 10.33 4.13
N HIS A 590 -24.45 10.60 3.39
CA HIS A 590 -25.82 10.13 3.63
C HIS A 590 -25.88 8.61 3.82
N ASP A 591 -26.65 8.15 4.80
CA ASP A 591 -26.74 6.74 5.23
C ASP A 591 -25.38 6.10 5.61
N ARG A 592 -24.42 6.91 6.06
CA ARG A 592 -23.04 6.51 6.42
C ARG A 592 -22.28 5.84 5.28
N GLN A 593 -22.64 6.16 4.04
CA GLN A 593 -21.94 5.65 2.88
C GLN A 593 -20.55 6.28 2.77
N ARG A 594 -19.55 5.47 2.40
CA ARG A 594 -18.20 5.95 2.10
C ARG A 594 -18.18 6.59 0.72
N GLY A 595 -17.60 7.78 0.63
CA GLY A 595 -17.29 8.45 -0.62
C GLY A 595 -16.17 7.77 -1.39
N LYS A 596 -15.83 8.33 -2.55
CA LYS A 596 -14.76 7.80 -3.43
C LYS A 596 -13.41 8.46 -3.22
N ARG A 597 -13.39 9.67 -2.65
CA ARG A 597 -12.18 10.50 -2.54
C ARG A 597 -12.08 11.16 -1.17
N ASN A 598 -10.85 11.48 -0.80
CA ASN A 598 -10.53 12.39 0.30
C ASN A 598 -11.12 13.78 0.01
N ALA A 599 -11.75 14.40 0.99
CA ALA A 599 -12.27 15.76 0.88
C ALA A 599 -11.10 16.77 0.89
N PRO A 600 -10.85 17.48 -0.22
CA PRO A 600 -9.81 18.52 -0.23
C PRO A 600 -10.22 19.67 0.69
N THR A 601 -9.24 20.42 1.20
CA THR A 601 -9.54 21.64 1.97
C THR A 601 -10.27 22.69 1.12
N ILE A 602 -11.17 23.46 1.72
CA ILE A 602 -11.75 24.64 1.08
C ILE A 602 -10.94 25.93 1.30
N VAL A 603 -9.88 25.87 2.12
CA VAL A 603 -8.97 27.01 2.32
C VAL A 603 -8.35 27.35 0.97
N ASN A 604 -8.36 28.64 0.61
CA ASN A 604 -7.88 29.15 -0.68
C ASN A 604 -8.64 28.62 -1.90
N SER A 605 -9.85 28.08 -1.74
CA SER A 605 -10.65 27.61 -2.88
C SER A 605 -11.04 28.74 -3.85
N ALA A 606 -11.00 29.99 -3.41
CA ALA A 606 -11.21 31.19 -4.21
C ALA A 606 -10.27 31.35 -5.41
N PHE A 607 -9.06 30.79 -5.30
CA PHE A 607 -8.01 30.94 -6.29
C PHE A 607 -7.95 29.77 -7.30
N LEU A 608 -8.76 28.74 -7.08
CA LEU A 608 -8.76 27.56 -7.92
C LEU A 608 -9.54 27.83 -9.22
N PRO A 609 -8.91 27.70 -10.41
CA PRO A 609 -9.62 27.86 -11.68
C PRO A 609 -10.55 26.67 -11.98
N GLN A 610 -10.27 25.52 -11.37
CA GLN A 610 -11.11 24.31 -11.44
C GLN A 610 -11.14 23.61 -10.07
N LEU A 611 -12.33 23.11 -9.72
CA LEU A 611 -12.64 22.51 -8.44
C LEU A 611 -12.80 20.99 -8.55
N PHE A 612 -12.79 20.31 -7.40
CA PHE A 612 -12.60 18.87 -7.27
C PHE A 612 -11.21 18.37 -7.72
N TRP A 613 -10.91 17.11 -7.40
CA TRP A 613 -9.67 16.44 -7.80
C TRP A 613 -9.56 16.21 -9.32
N ASP A 614 -10.69 16.09 -10.03
CA ASP A 614 -10.76 15.84 -11.48
C ASP A 614 -11.11 17.09 -12.30
N GLY A 615 -11.31 18.24 -11.66
CA GLY A 615 -11.57 19.50 -12.35
C GLY A 615 -12.99 19.66 -12.91
N ARG A 616 -13.95 18.79 -12.54
CA ARG A 616 -15.29 18.77 -13.14
C ARG A 616 -16.16 20.01 -12.90
N ALA A 617 -15.75 20.90 -12.00
CA ALA A 617 -16.45 22.17 -11.74
C ALA A 617 -15.54 23.36 -12.07
N THR A 618 -16.07 24.33 -12.80
CA THR A 618 -15.32 25.51 -13.30
C THR A 618 -15.34 26.70 -12.35
N ASP A 619 -16.22 26.69 -11.36
CA ASP A 619 -16.31 27.71 -10.32
C ASP A 619 -16.94 27.15 -9.02
N LEU A 620 -16.92 27.96 -7.97
CA LEU A 620 -17.45 27.61 -6.66
C LEU A 620 -18.99 27.54 -6.65
N GLU A 621 -19.66 28.34 -7.47
CA GLU A 621 -21.12 28.33 -7.59
C GLU A 621 -21.61 26.97 -8.13
N GLN A 622 -20.95 26.45 -9.16
CA GLN A 622 -21.23 25.13 -9.70
C GLN A 622 -20.84 24.03 -8.71
N GLN A 623 -19.63 24.13 -8.12
CA GLN A 623 -19.13 23.16 -7.15
C GLN A 623 -20.09 23.01 -5.97
N ALA A 624 -20.58 24.11 -5.38
CA ALA A 624 -21.41 24.10 -4.19
C ALA A 624 -22.74 23.35 -4.35
N LEU A 625 -23.25 23.22 -5.57
CA LEU A 625 -24.50 22.51 -5.86
C LEU A 625 -24.30 21.00 -6.12
N MET A 626 -23.07 20.55 -6.39
CA MET A 626 -22.81 19.13 -6.71
C MET A 626 -22.88 18.22 -5.47
N PRO A 627 -22.24 18.52 -4.32
CA PRO A 627 -22.35 17.74 -3.07
C PRO A 627 -23.79 17.53 -2.61
N ILE A 628 -24.62 18.57 -2.79
CA ILE A 628 -26.05 18.52 -2.45
C ILE A 628 -26.74 17.36 -3.16
N GLN A 629 -26.37 17.10 -4.42
CA GLN A 629 -26.99 16.12 -5.30
C GLN A 629 -26.33 14.75 -5.29
N ASP A 630 -25.08 14.64 -4.84
CA ASP A 630 -24.37 13.37 -4.83
C ASP A 630 -25.02 12.39 -3.82
N PRO A 631 -25.43 11.18 -4.25
CA PRO A 631 -26.07 10.20 -3.38
C PRO A 631 -25.17 9.64 -2.27
N LEU A 632 -23.84 9.77 -2.42
CA LEU A 632 -22.85 9.38 -1.41
C LEU A 632 -22.51 10.53 -0.46
N GLU A 633 -23.00 11.75 -0.72
CA GLU A 633 -22.75 12.94 0.09
C GLU A 633 -24.05 13.41 0.78
N MET A 634 -24.82 14.33 0.18
CA MET A 634 -26.02 14.91 0.82
C MET A 634 -27.35 14.38 0.26
N ALA A 635 -27.30 13.65 -0.87
CA ALA A 635 -28.39 12.88 -1.46
C ALA A 635 -29.72 13.63 -1.73
N GLU A 636 -29.69 14.95 -1.94
CA GLU A 636 -30.87 15.79 -2.16
C GLU A 636 -30.99 16.26 -3.62
N THR A 637 -32.22 16.40 -4.12
CA THR A 637 -32.46 17.02 -5.42
C THR A 637 -32.65 18.52 -5.29
N LEU A 638 -32.04 19.31 -6.18
CA LEU A 638 -32.18 20.77 -6.13
C LEU A 638 -33.65 21.25 -6.21
N PRO A 639 -34.54 20.67 -7.04
CA PRO A 639 -35.96 21.08 -7.04
C PRO A 639 -36.65 20.89 -5.68
N ASN A 640 -36.40 19.76 -5.01
CA ASN A 640 -36.97 19.50 -3.69
C ASN A 640 -36.37 20.43 -2.63
N LEU A 641 -35.06 20.66 -2.66
CA LEU A 641 -34.40 21.59 -1.75
C LEU A 641 -34.94 23.02 -1.90
N MET A 642 -35.15 23.50 -3.13
CA MET A 642 -35.73 24.82 -3.37
C MET A 642 -37.15 24.93 -2.80
N ALA A 643 -37.99 23.91 -2.97
CA ALA A 643 -39.33 23.88 -2.37
C ALA A 643 -39.25 23.95 -0.84
N ARG A 644 -38.37 23.16 -0.23
CA ARG A 644 -38.12 23.15 1.22
C ARG A 644 -37.66 24.52 1.73
N LEU A 645 -36.64 25.12 1.09
CA LEU A 645 -36.11 26.44 1.46
C LEU A 645 -37.17 27.53 1.37
N ASN A 646 -37.99 27.55 0.31
CA ASN A 646 -39.05 28.54 0.13
C ASN A 646 -40.20 28.41 1.17
N THR A 647 -40.41 27.22 1.74
CA THR A 647 -41.38 26.99 2.81
C THR A 647 -40.79 27.10 4.22
N HIS A 648 -39.48 27.30 4.33
CA HIS A 648 -38.82 27.38 5.63
C HIS A 648 -39.25 28.64 6.40
N PRO A 649 -39.42 28.60 7.73
CA PRO A 649 -39.91 29.75 8.50
C PRO A 649 -39.02 31.01 8.42
N SER A 650 -37.72 30.85 8.17
CA SER A 650 -36.75 31.96 8.25
C SER A 650 -35.94 32.21 6.98
N TYR A 651 -35.71 31.21 6.11
CA TYR A 651 -34.83 31.39 4.95
C TYR A 651 -35.36 32.38 3.91
N PRO A 652 -36.65 32.41 3.56
CA PRO A 652 -37.17 33.37 2.58
C PRO A 652 -36.87 34.82 2.96
N GLN A 653 -37.02 35.18 4.24
CA GLN A 653 -36.70 36.53 4.73
C GLN A 653 -35.20 36.83 4.64
N ARG A 654 -34.34 35.86 4.97
CA ARG A 654 -32.88 36.00 4.92
C ARG A 654 -32.36 36.13 3.48
N PHE A 655 -32.89 35.33 2.55
CA PHE A 655 -32.56 35.45 1.12
C PHE A 655 -33.08 36.76 0.53
N LYS A 656 -34.30 37.18 0.87
CA LYS A 656 -34.86 38.47 0.43
C LYS A 656 -34.02 39.67 0.89
N ALA A 657 -33.45 39.61 2.09
CA ALA A 657 -32.57 40.67 2.59
C ALA A 657 -31.32 40.84 1.71
N VAL A 658 -30.76 39.75 1.18
CA VAL A 658 -29.53 39.75 0.37
C VAL A 658 -29.81 39.97 -1.13
N PHE A 659 -30.80 39.27 -1.69
CA PHE A 659 -31.04 39.21 -3.14
C PHE A 659 -32.23 40.04 -3.60
N HIS A 660 -33.02 40.61 -2.67
CA HIS A 660 -34.18 41.45 -2.95
C HIS A 660 -35.25 40.78 -3.83
N GLN A 661 -35.37 39.45 -3.75
CA GLN A 661 -36.38 38.65 -4.44
C GLN A 661 -37.17 37.83 -3.42
N GLU A 662 -38.45 37.56 -3.71
CA GLU A 662 -39.33 36.81 -2.79
C GLU A 662 -39.06 35.31 -2.81
N THR A 663 -38.77 34.75 -3.99
CA THR A 663 -38.56 33.31 -4.19
C THR A 663 -37.08 32.99 -4.18
N ILE A 664 -36.68 32.01 -3.38
CA ILE A 664 -35.32 31.48 -3.34
C ILE A 664 -35.07 30.66 -4.60
N THR A 665 -33.95 30.94 -5.28
CA THR A 665 -33.51 30.20 -6.48
C THR A 665 -32.20 29.43 -6.24
N GLN A 666 -31.92 28.44 -7.10
CA GLN A 666 -30.67 27.67 -7.04
C GLN A 666 -29.43 28.56 -7.22
N GLU A 667 -29.54 29.56 -8.09
CA GLU A 667 -28.49 30.56 -8.35
C GLU A 667 -28.19 31.40 -7.10
N GLN A 668 -29.21 31.81 -6.35
CA GLN A 668 -29.00 32.52 -5.08
C GLN A 668 -28.35 31.64 -4.02
N LEU A 669 -28.74 30.37 -3.95
CA LEU A 669 -28.13 29.39 -3.05
C LEU A 669 -26.64 29.21 -3.37
N SER A 670 -26.30 28.97 -4.64
CA SER A 670 -24.91 28.80 -5.06
C SER A 670 -24.09 30.06 -4.83
N MET A 671 -24.63 31.23 -5.16
CA MET A 671 -23.96 32.51 -4.91
C MET A 671 -23.67 32.72 -3.43
N ALA A 672 -24.62 32.46 -2.53
CA ALA A 672 -24.42 32.61 -1.10
C ALA A 672 -23.30 31.69 -0.57
N LEU A 673 -23.38 30.39 -0.88
CA LEU A 673 -22.38 29.40 -0.47
C LEU A 673 -20.99 29.74 -1.04
N ALA A 674 -20.90 30.08 -2.32
CA ALA A 674 -19.64 30.40 -2.98
C ALA A 674 -19.01 31.69 -2.46
N THR A 675 -19.81 32.72 -2.14
CA THR A 675 -19.31 33.96 -1.53
C THR A 675 -18.70 33.69 -0.15
N PHE A 676 -19.33 32.84 0.69
CA PHE A 676 -18.75 32.44 1.96
C PHE A 676 -17.44 31.66 1.78
N GLN A 677 -17.41 30.65 0.91
CA GLN A 677 -16.21 29.85 0.67
C GLN A 677 -15.00 30.69 0.23
N ARG A 678 -15.23 31.74 -0.59
CA ARG A 678 -14.17 32.67 -1.01
C ARG A 678 -13.53 33.47 0.12
N THR A 679 -14.19 33.56 1.28
CA THR A 679 -13.64 34.23 2.46
C THR A 679 -12.71 33.35 3.29
N ILE A 680 -12.63 32.04 2.99
CA ILE A 680 -11.77 31.10 3.71
C ILE A 680 -10.39 31.10 3.05
N VAL A 681 -9.51 31.99 3.51
CA VAL A 681 -8.14 32.14 3.02
C VAL A 681 -7.12 31.80 4.11
N SER A 682 -5.96 31.32 3.68
CA SER A 682 -4.85 30.95 4.56
C SER A 682 -4.41 32.12 5.42
N ASN A 683 -4.01 31.81 6.66
CA ASN A 683 -3.23 32.74 7.46
C ASN A 683 -1.83 32.91 6.84
N LYS A 684 -1.11 33.95 7.28
CA LYS A 684 0.26 34.19 6.86
C LYS A 684 1.19 33.09 7.39
N SER A 685 1.90 32.42 6.48
CA SER A 685 2.84 31.35 6.79
C SER A 685 4.22 31.89 7.18
N ARG A 686 5.11 30.99 7.62
CA ARG A 686 6.53 31.33 7.85
C ARG A 686 7.27 31.55 6.53
N LEU A 687 6.86 30.89 5.44
CA LEU A 687 7.38 31.21 4.10
C LEU A 687 7.08 32.67 3.72
N ASP A 688 5.84 33.12 3.92
CA ASP A 688 5.47 34.51 3.59
C ASP A 688 6.28 35.53 4.40
N THR A 689 6.44 35.25 5.69
CA THR A 689 7.29 36.07 6.58
C THR A 689 8.76 36.07 6.13
N PHE A 690 9.27 34.92 5.70
CA PHE A 690 10.63 34.80 5.17
C PHE A 690 10.82 35.59 3.88
N ILE A 691 9.91 35.48 2.90
CA ILE A 691 9.98 36.20 1.63
C ILE A 691 10.08 37.72 1.85
N GLU A 692 9.24 38.27 2.72
CA GLU A 692 9.27 39.69 3.04
C GLU A 692 10.58 40.13 3.71
N GLN A 693 11.07 39.35 4.68
CA GLN A 693 12.30 39.68 5.42
C GLN A 693 13.55 39.51 4.55
N ALA A 694 13.59 38.47 3.73
CA ALA A 694 14.70 38.14 2.83
C ALA A 694 14.96 39.26 1.82
N ALA A 695 13.92 39.97 1.38
CA ALA A 695 14.06 41.15 0.51
C ALA A 695 14.94 42.27 1.11
N THR A 696 15.08 42.30 2.44
CA THR A 696 15.95 43.24 3.18
C THR A 696 17.26 42.61 3.67
N GLY A 697 17.53 41.37 3.26
CA GLY A 697 18.71 40.59 3.66
C GLY A 697 18.55 39.79 4.95
N ASN A 698 17.38 39.81 5.60
CA ASN A 698 17.13 39.06 6.83
C ASN A 698 16.57 37.66 6.53
N THR A 699 17.27 36.61 6.96
CA THR A 699 16.88 35.20 6.75
C THR A 699 16.60 34.44 8.06
N GLU A 700 16.54 35.14 9.20
CA GLU A 700 16.46 34.51 10.53
C GLU A 700 15.11 33.84 10.82
N SER A 701 14.07 34.14 10.03
CA SER A 701 12.76 33.49 10.17
C SER A 701 12.77 32.00 9.85
N LEU A 702 13.78 31.52 9.11
CA LEU A 702 13.99 30.09 8.83
C LEU A 702 15.28 29.60 9.50
N THR A 703 15.21 28.43 10.10
CA THR A 703 16.37 27.66 10.56
C THR A 703 17.20 27.16 9.37
N ASP A 704 18.41 26.66 9.65
CA ASP A 704 19.27 26.10 8.60
C ASP A 704 18.62 24.91 7.89
N GLN A 705 17.94 24.04 8.63
CA GLN A 705 17.29 22.85 8.09
C GLN A 705 16.10 23.22 7.20
N GLU A 706 15.29 24.20 7.62
CA GLU A 706 14.15 24.70 6.85
C GLU A 706 14.56 25.43 5.57
N LEU A 707 15.61 26.25 5.66
CA LEU A 707 16.15 26.94 4.48
C LEU A 707 16.75 25.93 3.49
N TRP A 708 17.40 24.87 3.99
CA TRP A 708 17.84 23.77 3.14
C TRP A 708 16.66 23.01 2.53
N GLY A 709 15.57 22.82 3.28
CA GLY A 709 14.32 22.26 2.77
C GLY A 709 13.69 23.07 1.63
N LEU A 710 13.62 24.40 1.77
CA LEU A 710 13.21 25.31 0.68
C LEU A 710 14.08 25.11 -0.57
N ASP A 711 15.38 24.98 -0.35
CA ASP A 711 16.33 24.81 -1.43
C ASP A 711 16.20 23.47 -2.14
N ILE A 712 15.99 22.38 -1.39
CA ILE A 712 15.67 21.05 -1.94
C ILE A 712 14.37 21.12 -2.72
N TYR A 713 13.31 21.68 -2.14
CA TYR A 713 12.01 21.84 -2.80
C TYR A 713 12.12 22.51 -4.18
N ARG A 714 12.94 23.57 -4.29
CA ARG A 714 13.18 24.30 -5.55
C ARG A 714 14.16 23.59 -6.50
N ARG A 715 15.08 22.77 -5.97
CA ARG A 715 16.17 22.15 -6.73
C ARG A 715 16.09 20.62 -6.70
N ASN A 716 16.82 19.95 -5.80
CA ASN A 716 16.98 18.48 -5.82
C ASN A 716 15.64 17.72 -5.70
N GLY A 717 14.70 18.25 -4.93
CA GLY A 717 13.35 17.71 -4.77
C GLY A 717 12.40 18.01 -5.92
N ARG A 718 12.75 18.98 -6.80
CA ARG A 718 12.04 19.31 -8.05
C ARG A 718 10.54 19.61 -7.89
N CYS A 719 10.06 19.87 -6.68
CA CYS A 719 8.64 20.00 -6.36
C CYS A 719 7.99 21.17 -7.12
N VAL A 720 8.77 22.23 -7.38
CA VAL A 720 8.37 23.40 -8.18
C VAL A 720 8.09 23.12 -9.65
N ASN A 721 8.26 21.90 -10.15
CA ASN A 721 7.80 21.55 -11.50
C ASN A 721 6.26 21.46 -11.59
N CYS A 722 5.60 21.24 -10.46
CA CYS A 722 4.14 21.21 -10.35
C CYS A 722 3.63 22.20 -9.28
N HIS A 723 4.36 22.33 -8.17
CA HIS A 723 3.96 23.14 -7.01
C HIS A 723 4.73 24.47 -6.97
N MET A 724 4.36 25.39 -7.84
CA MET A 724 5.07 26.64 -8.07
C MET A 724 4.21 27.88 -7.79
N GLY A 725 4.79 29.06 -7.99
CA GLY A 725 4.08 30.33 -7.83
C GLY A 725 3.69 30.64 -6.38
N PRO A 726 2.95 31.74 -6.18
CA PRO A 726 2.38 32.08 -4.88
C PRO A 726 1.50 30.99 -4.28
N GLU A 727 0.73 30.29 -5.09
CA GLU A 727 -0.25 29.32 -4.59
C GLU A 727 0.35 27.93 -4.37
N LEU A 728 1.64 27.71 -4.65
CA LEU A 728 2.30 26.41 -4.56
C LEU A 728 1.59 25.33 -5.39
N THR A 729 1.11 25.72 -6.57
CA THR A 729 0.49 24.86 -7.57
C THR A 729 0.53 25.57 -8.93
N ASN A 730 0.64 24.79 -10.01
CA ASN A 730 0.46 25.26 -11.37
C ASN A 730 -1.01 25.16 -11.84
N HIS A 731 -1.91 24.67 -10.97
CA HIS A 731 -3.30 24.34 -11.27
C HIS A 731 -3.50 23.37 -12.45
N GLY A 732 -2.44 22.68 -12.86
CA GLY A 732 -2.45 21.68 -13.92
C GLY A 732 -2.98 20.34 -13.43
N PHE A 733 -2.90 19.36 -14.32
CA PHE A 733 -3.32 17.99 -14.07
C PHE A 733 -2.14 17.05 -14.31
N GLU A 734 -1.84 16.23 -13.32
CA GLU A 734 -0.71 15.30 -13.35
C GLU A 734 -1.18 13.92 -12.91
N ASN A 735 -0.62 12.89 -13.53
CA ASN A 735 -0.76 11.52 -13.05
C ASN A 735 0.49 11.17 -12.25
N VAL A 736 0.29 10.87 -10.97
CA VAL A 736 1.36 10.51 -10.02
C VAL A 736 1.35 9.00 -9.68
N GLY A 737 0.67 8.18 -10.48
CA GLY A 737 0.69 6.71 -10.35
C GLY A 737 -0.36 6.14 -9.39
N LEU A 738 -1.28 6.97 -8.87
CA LEU A 738 -2.28 6.57 -7.86
C LEU A 738 -3.68 6.32 -8.44
N THR A 739 -3.78 6.04 -9.74
CA THR A 739 -5.07 5.76 -10.39
C THR A 739 -5.58 4.33 -10.17
N TYR A 740 -4.71 3.39 -9.76
CA TYR A 740 -5.04 1.98 -9.55
C TYR A 740 -5.85 1.36 -10.71
N TYR A 741 -5.44 1.67 -11.94
CA TYR A 741 -6.10 1.26 -13.16
C TYR A 741 -6.35 -0.25 -13.20
N LYS A 742 -7.59 -0.66 -13.50
CA LYS A 742 -8.10 -2.04 -13.48
C LYS A 742 -7.95 -2.76 -12.13
N ALA A 743 -7.79 -2.03 -11.03
CA ALA A 743 -7.70 -2.58 -9.68
C ALA A 743 -8.81 -2.03 -8.77
N PHE A 744 -8.86 -2.51 -7.52
CA PHE A 744 -9.97 -2.19 -6.61
C PHE A 744 -10.16 -0.68 -6.35
N TYR A 745 -9.07 0.07 -6.20
CA TYR A 745 -9.09 1.51 -5.94
C TYR A 745 -9.12 2.35 -7.22
N GLU A 746 -9.60 1.81 -8.35
CA GLU A 746 -9.58 2.49 -9.63
C GLU A 746 -10.28 3.85 -9.58
N ASP A 747 -9.53 4.89 -9.94
CA ASP A 747 -10.04 6.22 -10.20
C ASP A 747 -9.32 6.82 -11.40
N LEU A 748 -10.06 6.97 -12.50
CA LEU A 748 -9.54 7.47 -13.77
C LEU A 748 -9.35 8.99 -13.77
N GLY A 749 -9.74 9.69 -12.69
CA GLY A 749 -9.53 11.13 -12.54
C GLY A 749 -10.24 11.94 -13.62
N GLN A 750 -9.49 12.82 -14.29
CA GLN A 750 -9.98 13.74 -15.32
C GLN A 750 -10.61 13.02 -16.52
N TYR A 751 -10.22 11.77 -16.82
CA TYR A 751 -10.86 10.96 -17.86
C TYR A 751 -12.38 10.82 -17.67
N ASN A 752 -12.85 10.75 -16.42
CA ASN A 752 -14.28 10.66 -16.12
C ASN A 752 -15.05 11.95 -16.51
N VAL A 753 -14.34 13.03 -16.82
CA VAL A 753 -14.88 14.33 -17.21
C VAL A 753 -14.82 14.52 -18.73
N ASP A 754 -13.69 14.23 -19.37
CA ASP A 754 -13.43 14.55 -20.78
C ASP A 754 -13.43 13.35 -21.74
N GLY A 755 -13.34 12.12 -21.21
CA GLY A 755 -13.26 10.87 -21.97
C GLY A 755 -11.97 10.68 -22.78
N GLN A 756 -10.92 11.48 -22.57
CA GLN A 756 -9.69 11.45 -23.35
C GLN A 756 -8.64 10.52 -22.75
N SER A 757 -8.09 9.60 -23.55
CA SER A 757 -7.12 8.60 -23.09
C SER A 757 -5.92 9.19 -22.37
N GLU A 758 -5.42 10.35 -22.81
CA GLU A 758 -4.32 11.06 -22.17
C GLU A 758 -4.66 11.64 -20.79
N SER A 759 -5.94 11.70 -20.42
CA SER A 759 -6.41 12.20 -19.12
C SER A 759 -6.58 11.10 -18.08
N VAL A 760 -6.35 9.83 -18.44
CA VAL A 760 -6.47 8.70 -17.51
C VAL A 760 -5.47 8.82 -16.37
N GLY A 761 -6.00 8.81 -15.15
CA GLY A 761 -5.23 8.89 -13.90
C GLY A 761 -4.69 10.27 -13.60
N LYS A 762 -5.04 11.29 -14.40
CA LYS A 762 -4.67 12.67 -14.11
C LYS A 762 -5.59 13.27 -13.07
N PHE A 763 -4.98 13.90 -12.07
CA PHE A 763 -5.66 14.66 -11.04
C PHE A 763 -5.06 16.07 -10.98
N LYS A 764 -5.88 17.03 -10.54
CA LYS A 764 -5.43 18.39 -10.34
C LYS A 764 -4.28 18.40 -9.33
N THR A 765 -3.21 19.12 -9.65
CA THR A 765 -2.11 19.42 -8.71
C THR A 765 -2.65 20.27 -7.57
N PRO A 766 -2.74 19.75 -6.33
CA PRO A 766 -3.24 20.54 -5.21
C PRO A 766 -2.24 21.65 -4.83
N SER A 767 -2.75 22.74 -4.28
CA SER A 767 -1.90 23.70 -3.58
C SER A 767 -1.25 23.03 -2.37
N LEU A 768 0.04 23.29 -2.13
CA LEU A 768 0.71 22.87 -0.91
C LEU A 768 0.63 23.90 0.23
N ARG A 769 -0.09 25.01 0.03
CA ARG A 769 -0.43 25.92 1.13
C ARG A 769 -1.18 25.12 2.20
N ASP A 770 -0.76 25.23 3.44
CA ASP A 770 -1.40 24.56 4.59
C ASP A 770 -1.43 23.02 4.54
N VAL A 771 -0.56 22.40 3.73
CA VAL A 771 -0.57 20.95 3.48
C VAL A 771 -0.46 20.08 4.75
N MET A 772 0.21 20.56 5.80
CA MET A 772 0.34 19.80 7.05
C MET A 772 -0.96 19.73 7.87
N ASN A 773 -1.99 20.50 7.51
CA ASN A 773 -3.30 20.52 8.18
C ASN A 773 -4.33 19.57 7.54
N THR A 774 -4.01 18.94 6.40
CA THR A 774 -5.00 18.31 5.51
C THR A 774 -4.71 16.84 5.22
N GLY A 775 -4.02 16.16 6.14
CA GLY A 775 -3.89 14.71 6.05
C GLY A 775 -5.25 14.00 6.20
N PRO A 776 -5.34 12.71 5.85
CA PRO A 776 -4.37 11.97 5.04
C PRO A 776 -4.34 12.46 3.57
N TRP A 777 -3.23 12.23 2.87
CA TRP A 777 -2.93 12.86 1.58
C TRP A 777 -3.30 12.00 0.36
N PHE A 778 -3.27 12.67 -0.80
CA PHE A 778 -3.74 12.21 -2.12
C PHE A 778 -5.27 12.12 -2.25
N HIS A 779 -5.77 11.99 -3.49
CA HIS A 779 -7.20 11.95 -3.76
C HIS A 779 -7.93 10.76 -3.12
N ASN A 780 -7.20 9.70 -2.76
CA ASN A 780 -7.72 8.50 -2.12
C ASN A 780 -7.44 8.44 -0.60
N GLY A 781 -6.71 9.41 -0.04
CA GLY A 781 -6.45 9.51 1.39
C GLY A 781 -5.70 8.33 2.00
N LEU A 782 -4.96 7.54 1.22
CA LEU A 782 -4.29 6.32 1.70
C LEU A 782 -2.99 6.58 2.46
N VAL A 783 -2.45 7.80 2.44
CA VAL A 783 -1.13 8.11 3.00
C VAL A 783 -1.27 9.03 4.20
N HIS A 784 -0.98 8.49 5.38
CA HIS A 784 -1.24 9.15 6.67
C HIS A 784 -0.06 9.95 7.23
N THR A 785 1.15 9.80 6.65
CA THR A 785 2.35 10.50 7.13
C THR A 785 3.01 11.29 6.01
N MET A 786 3.51 12.49 6.32
CA MET A 786 4.31 13.27 5.38
C MET A 786 5.61 12.54 5.00
N ASP A 787 6.14 11.72 5.90
CA ASP A 787 7.26 10.82 5.60
C ASP A 787 6.91 9.83 4.49
N GLY A 788 5.71 9.26 4.53
CA GLY A 788 5.19 8.40 3.46
C GLY A 788 5.07 9.15 2.13
N VAL A 789 4.51 10.36 2.16
CA VAL A 789 4.40 11.22 0.95
C VAL A 789 5.78 11.52 0.36
N VAL A 790 6.71 12.02 1.16
CA VAL A 790 8.08 12.36 0.71
C VAL A 790 8.82 11.11 0.22
N SER A 791 8.69 9.99 0.91
CA SER A 791 9.32 8.72 0.50
C SER A 791 8.77 8.25 -0.84
N MET A 792 7.46 8.29 -1.04
CA MET A 792 6.85 7.91 -2.32
C MET A 792 7.36 8.78 -3.46
N TYR A 793 7.39 10.10 -3.32
CA TYR A 793 7.96 10.98 -4.35
C TYR A 793 9.47 10.76 -4.53
N SER A 794 10.22 10.51 -3.46
CA SER A 794 11.66 10.26 -3.53
C SER A 794 11.99 9.00 -4.34
N GLU A 795 11.17 7.96 -4.22
CA GLU A 795 11.27 6.71 -4.99
C GLU A 795 10.66 6.81 -6.40
N GLY A 796 10.10 7.97 -6.79
CA GLY A 796 9.50 8.18 -8.12
C GLY A 796 8.05 7.74 -8.24
N MET A 797 7.32 7.65 -7.12
CA MET A 797 5.94 7.17 -6.98
C MET A 797 5.75 5.71 -7.40
N ALA A 798 4.56 5.17 -7.15
CA ALA A 798 4.19 3.85 -7.65
C ALA A 798 4.06 3.91 -9.18
N SER A 799 5.06 3.37 -9.89
CA SER A 799 4.92 3.17 -11.33
C SER A 799 3.95 2.01 -11.56
N ASN A 800 2.75 2.34 -12.05
CA ASN A 800 1.91 1.38 -12.74
C ASN A 800 2.51 1.19 -14.12
N ALA A 801 3.75 0.70 -14.26
CA ALA A 801 4.27 0.39 -15.58
C ALA A 801 3.37 -0.70 -16.19
N PRO A 802 2.74 -0.46 -17.35
CA PRO A 802 1.90 -1.48 -17.95
C PRO A 802 2.71 -2.73 -18.25
N PHE A 803 2.17 -3.90 -17.95
CA PHE A 803 2.79 -5.17 -18.31
C PHE A 803 2.00 -5.86 -19.41
N GLY A 804 2.72 -6.64 -20.20
CA GLY A 804 2.16 -7.37 -21.33
C GLY A 804 1.28 -6.53 -22.26
N TRP A 805 0.05 -7.00 -22.50
CA TRP A 805 -0.87 -6.35 -23.43
C TRP A 805 -1.36 -4.97 -22.96
N ASP A 806 -1.34 -4.70 -21.65
CA ASP A 806 -1.78 -3.42 -21.11
C ASP A 806 -0.85 -2.27 -21.55
N LYS A 807 0.38 -2.56 -22.00
CA LYS A 807 1.30 -1.54 -22.55
C LYS A 807 0.80 -0.92 -23.85
N TYR A 808 -0.08 -1.66 -24.52
CA TYR A 808 -0.69 -1.27 -25.78
C TYR A 808 -2.14 -0.83 -25.60
N ASP A 809 -2.64 -0.80 -24.36
CA ASP A 809 -3.93 -0.21 -24.06
C ASP A 809 -3.79 1.33 -24.19
N PRO A 810 -4.52 1.96 -25.13
CA PRO A 810 -4.42 3.40 -25.34
C PRO A 810 -4.84 4.20 -24.10
N ASN A 811 -5.69 3.62 -23.24
CA ASN A 811 -6.13 4.23 -21.98
C ASN A 811 -5.23 3.88 -20.80
N TYR A 812 -4.13 3.16 -21.00
CA TYR A 812 -3.27 2.85 -19.90
C TYR A 812 -2.65 4.14 -19.33
N PRO A 813 -2.76 4.37 -18.01
CA PRO A 813 -2.29 5.60 -17.40
C PRO A 813 -0.80 5.81 -17.60
N LYS A 814 -0.42 6.98 -18.11
CA LYS A 814 0.98 7.39 -18.23
C LYS A 814 1.35 8.26 -17.04
N LEU A 815 2.39 7.85 -16.31
CA LEU A 815 2.96 8.66 -15.25
C LEU A 815 3.46 9.99 -15.86
N SER A 816 3.34 11.09 -15.12
CA SER A 816 3.86 12.37 -15.58
C SER A 816 5.39 12.31 -15.75
N ASP A 817 5.91 12.82 -16.87
CA ASP A 817 7.36 12.94 -17.13
C ASP A 817 8.10 13.78 -16.07
N LYS A 818 7.37 14.53 -15.23
CA LYS A 818 7.90 15.32 -14.11
C LYS A 818 8.19 14.47 -12.87
N ILE A 819 7.56 13.30 -12.75
CA ILE A 819 7.77 12.35 -11.65
C ILE A 819 8.93 11.44 -12.02
N ARG A 820 10.00 11.48 -11.22
CA ARG A 820 11.21 10.66 -11.38
C ARG A 820 11.78 10.36 -10.00
N PRO A 821 12.50 9.25 -9.80
CA PRO A 821 13.23 9.01 -8.56
C PRO A 821 14.16 10.19 -8.25
N LEU A 822 13.98 10.77 -7.06
CA LEU A 822 14.76 11.88 -6.54
C LEU A 822 15.98 11.38 -5.75
N ASN A 823 15.90 10.16 -5.20
CA ASN A 823 16.93 9.54 -4.36
C ASN A 823 17.36 10.43 -3.19
N LEU A 824 16.42 11.15 -2.57
CA LEU A 824 16.72 12.02 -1.44
C LEU A 824 17.39 11.21 -0.33
N THR A 825 18.46 11.76 0.25
CA THR A 825 18.98 11.22 1.50
C THR A 825 17.98 11.43 2.62
N PHE A 826 18.10 10.65 3.70
CA PHE A 826 17.27 10.84 4.89
C PHE A 826 17.33 12.29 5.41
N GLU A 827 18.52 12.92 5.40
CA GLU A 827 18.69 14.31 5.83
C GLU A 827 17.98 15.31 4.91
N GLU A 828 18.00 15.08 3.59
CA GLU A 828 17.27 15.90 2.63
C GLU A 828 15.75 15.72 2.76
N ALA A 829 15.27 14.50 2.98
CA ALA A 829 13.86 14.22 3.22
C ALA A 829 13.35 14.94 4.48
N GLU A 830 14.13 14.89 5.58
CA GLU A 830 13.82 15.61 6.82
C GLU A 830 13.86 17.13 6.66
N ALA A 831 14.81 17.66 5.89
CA ALA A 831 14.86 19.08 5.55
C ALA A 831 13.63 19.49 4.72
N LEU A 832 13.26 18.71 3.69
CA LEU A 832 12.09 18.95 2.86
C LEU A 832 10.79 18.92 3.69
N LYS A 833 10.64 17.95 4.58
CA LYS A 833 9.51 17.88 5.54
C LYS A 833 9.47 19.08 6.47
N SER A 834 10.62 19.56 6.94
CA SER A 834 10.70 20.79 7.74
C SER A 834 10.19 22.00 6.92
N PHE A 835 10.47 22.04 5.62
CA PHE A 835 9.92 23.07 4.75
C PHE A 835 8.41 22.93 4.52
N MET A 836 7.84 21.71 4.50
CA MET A 836 6.37 21.52 4.46
C MET A 836 5.67 22.17 5.67
N GLN A 837 6.33 22.20 6.84
CA GLN A 837 5.84 22.93 8.02
C GLN A 837 5.93 24.45 7.83
N VAL A 838 6.96 24.95 7.14
CA VAL A 838 7.16 26.39 6.87
C VAL A 838 6.08 26.98 5.97
N ILE A 839 5.63 26.21 4.98
CA ILE A 839 4.54 26.60 4.04
C ILE A 839 3.14 26.36 4.61
N THR A 840 3.04 25.81 5.83
CA THR A 840 1.78 25.57 6.52
C THR A 840 1.56 26.61 7.62
N ALA A 841 0.53 27.44 7.46
CA ALA A 841 0.06 28.32 8.53
C ALA A 841 -0.91 27.57 9.46
N SER A 842 -1.21 28.18 10.61
CA SER A 842 -2.31 27.70 11.45
C SER A 842 -3.62 27.79 10.67
N SER A 843 -4.40 26.70 10.62
CA SER A 843 -5.65 26.68 9.85
C SER A 843 -6.63 27.76 10.32
N PRO A 844 -7.21 28.57 9.41
CA PRO A 844 -8.17 29.60 9.77
C PRO A 844 -9.44 28.99 10.37
N GLN A 845 -9.84 29.42 11.57
CA GLN A 845 -11.06 28.92 12.21
C GLN A 845 -12.31 29.73 11.83
N GLN A 846 -12.13 30.87 11.17
CA GLN A 846 -13.18 31.83 10.81
C GLN A 846 -12.90 32.42 9.43
N SER A 847 -13.94 32.95 8.78
CA SER A 847 -13.81 33.72 7.54
C SER A 847 -12.95 34.96 7.73
N ALA A 848 -12.14 35.29 6.72
CA ALA A 848 -11.41 36.55 6.68
C ALA A 848 -12.36 37.76 6.67
N THR A 849 -11.94 38.83 7.34
CA THR A 849 -12.66 40.10 7.36
C THR A 849 -12.56 40.82 6.01
N GLN A 850 -13.48 41.75 5.73
CA GLN A 850 -13.45 42.57 4.52
C GLN A 850 -12.07 43.23 4.28
N SER A 851 -11.46 43.78 5.34
CA SER A 851 -10.13 44.39 5.26
C SER A 851 -9.02 43.41 4.91
N GLN A 852 -9.10 42.16 5.37
CA GLN A 852 -8.12 41.11 5.05
C GLN A 852 -8.29 40.61 3.61
N LEU A 853 -9.51 40.67 3.07
CA LEU A 853 -9.82 40.32 1.69
C LEU A 853 -9.49 41.45 0.69
N GLY A 854 -9.17 42.64 1.18
CA GLY A 854 -8.94 43.82 0.34
C GLY A 854 -10.19 44.33 -0.37
N GLN A 855 -11.37 44.15 0.24
CA GLN A 855 -12.69 44.53 -0.29
C GLN A 855 -13.26 45.80 0.34
#